data_AF-A0A2G2MAV9-F1
#
_entry.id   AF-A0A2G2MAV9-F1
#
_cell.length_a   1.000
_cell.length_b   1.000
_cell.length_c   1.000
_cell.angle_alpha   90.00
_cell.angle_beta   90.00
_cell.angle_gamma   90.00
#
_symmetry.space_group_name_H-M   'P 1'
#
loop_
_entity.id
_entity.type
_entity.pdbx_description
1 polymer ?
#
loop_
_entity_poly.entity_id
_entity_poly.type
_entity_poly.pdbx_seq_one_letter_code
_entity_poly.pdbx_strand_id
1 'polypeptide(L)'
;MGQRILGLDIGIASVGWAVINYDKVDATQNKIIKSGVRIFTQAEHPKDGSSLAMPRRLARGARRTLKRKRQRMKAIKRLFINTLSLSHKDLFLGEIDETIYSKQGRLDVWELRAESISRVLTAEELARVLTHMAKRRGYRSNRKVDENGDSEGKKVLGAIENNLSLLEKYETIGQAIYETTKETGIRRNKQDDYLHSISREMLLDEVNVVFNKQQAFKNILATDELRNTYIEIAFSQRDFASVDGMVGKCTFEKEELRAAKRTYSAEAFVTLTKLINTKVVLEDGTERGLNKDELEKIILLCKQSEKPSYIKIKDIIGLESTSSFKNIEDYETDKVSGEFLKKTRKFVSAFKGYHELRRVVEKVLSKTHWHNLSQDSKLLDEIGTIFSIHKSDDKIKEALDSLTFSMFTENEINVVKEALIGSISFDQFIYLSLKALDKLLPYMRDGKRYDEAVTLVGYKKESGIQEKFLRALNKEEQSELTNSVVKRAIAQTRKVINALIREYGQFDKVHIELTREIKKSHKDRNEIKKGQEKYQKFKEEVVQDFIKLFDREPKGAELLKFRLWKEQDGYCAYSGYIGEKAYIKPEKLMADVKYAEIDHILPYSRSLDDGLNNKVLCLAKENQDKQNMTPFEYFESIGRDWYTYEVHVKAMKGIKRVKRQRLLKKNFDENSENEFRERNIRDTAYMARYIKGFIEDNLELTSSGKKKVISINGTLTNMLRHNWGVGNKSRDTHLHHAVDAIIIAFATDSEVQRLSTLSAKRAGFVYEKSEDKSKRFRFTPPIDDFRDKVQKSIEEIFVSNAPRRKVTGAAHKETIRSKRLEKVKGTFEVNEGLAENGEVKRVDIFTKENKYHFVYLYVADFEKEELPNITIKNIEVDKSFEFLFSIFKDELIEIKQKGKDAIQGYMKFSLSDGRFAISHHLDSKFNATKNRFSTGSLEYLKKYQVDALGNIQEVKKESRVSTKKILKKEKEKTLKKKKK
;
A
#
# COMPACT_ATOMS: atom_id res chain seq x y z
N MET A 1 3.90 -25.69 -34.75
CA MET A 1 5.22 -25.06 -34.52
C MET A 1 5.20 -24.59 -33.08
N GLY A 2 6.14 -25.08 -32.28
CA GLY A 2 6.17 -24.83 -30.84
C GLY A 2 6.30 -23.35 -30.52
N GLN A 3 5.55 -22.90 -29.51
CA GLN A 3 5.60 -21.55 -28.96
C GLN A 3 6.57 -21.50 -27.79
N ARG A 4 7.46 -20.52 -27.78
CA ARG A 4 8.30 -20.20 -26.63
C ARG A 4 7.54 -19.32 -25.65
N ILE A 5 7.22 -19.89 -24.48
CA ILE A 5 6.42 -19.22 -23.45
C ILE A 5 7.29 -18.93 -22.23
N LEU A 6 7.19 -17.70 -21.73
CA LEU A 6 7.80 -17.27 -20.47
C LEU A 6 6.75 -17.28 -19.36
N GLY A 7 6.92 -18.11 -18.32
CA GLY A 7 6.14 -18.06 -17.08
C GLY A 7 6.86 -17.25 -16.00
N LEU A 8 6.12 -16.40 -15.28
CA LEU A 8 6.63 -15.55 -14.20
C LEU A 8 5.74 -15.63 -12.95
N ASP A 9 6.31 -16.06 -11.82
CA ASP A 9 5.70 -15.92 -10.49
C ASP A 9 6.28 -14.68 -9.80
N ILE A 10 5.51 -13.59 -9.74
CA ILE A 10 5.97 -12.28 -9.27
C ILE A 10 5.50 -12.03 -7.83
N GLY A 11 6.45 -12.06 -6.90
CA GLY A 11 6.27 -11.79 -5.48
C GLY A 11 6.75 -10.41 -5.03
N ILE A 12 6.57 -10.13 -3.74
CA ILE A 12 7.02 -8.88 -3.09
C ILE A 12 8.55 -8.81 -2.89
N ALA A 13 9.22 -9.97 -2.93
CA ALA A 13 10.65 -10.14 -2.68
C ALA A 13 11.29 -11.24 -3.57
N SER A 14 10.54 -11.77 -4.53
CA SER A 14 10.97 -12.87 -5.41
C SER A 14 10.36 -12.74 -6.80
N VAL A 15 11.07 -13.24 -7.81
CA VAL A 15 10.54 -13.55 -9.14
C VAL A 15 10.96 -14.97 -9.48
N GLY A 16 10.02 -15.91 -9.51
CA GLY A 16 10.21 -17.20 -10.16
C GLY A 16 10.04 -17.04 -11.67
N TRP A 17 10.87 -17.70 -12.46
CA TRP A 17 10.77 -17.65 -13.92
C TRP A 17 10.98 -19.03 -14.55
N ALA A 18 10.32 -19.28 -15.68
CA ALA A 18 10.49 -20.49 -16.47
C ALA A 18 10.31 -20.19 -17.96
N VAL A 19 11.19 -20.74 -18.79
CA VAL A 19 11.07 -20.72 -20.24
C VAL A 19 10.72 -22.14 -20.69
N ILE A 20 9.67 -22.27 -21.50
CA ILE A 20 9.23 -23.56 -22.03
C ILE A 20 9.06 -23.49 -23.54
N ASN A 21 9.08 -24.65 -24.18
CA ASN A 21 8.50 -24.84 -25.51
C ASN A 21 7.13 -25.52 -25.34
N TYR A 22 6.10 -25.01 -26.02
CA TYR A 22 4.75 -25.56 -26.00
C TYR A 22 4.17 -25.66 -27.42
N ASP A 23 3.86 -26.85 -27.87
CA ASP A 23 3.05 -27.14 -29.05
C ASP A 23 1.71 -27.78 -28.62
N LYS A 24 0.62 -27.25 -29.17
CA LYS A 24 -0.74 -27.72 -28.86
C LYS A 24 -1.05 -29.06 -29.52
N VAL A 25 -0.44 -29.33 -30.68
CA VAL A 25 -0.74 -30.48 -31.53
C VAL A 25 0.20 -31.64 -31.22
N ASP A 26 1.51 -31.35 -31.11
CA ASP A 26 2.52 -32.35 -30.83
C ASP A 26 3.08 -32.18 -29.40
N ALA A 27 2.51 -32.95 -28.46
CA ALA A 27 2.93 -32.92 -27.07
C ALA A 27 4.38 -33.39 -26.85
N THR A 28 5.00 -34.10 -27.81
CA THR A 28 6.40 -34.53 -27.70
C THR A 28 7.39 -33.36 -27.82
N GLN A 29 6.96 -32.26 -28.45
CA GLN A 29 7.75 -31.02 -28.53
C GLN A 29 7.72 -30.21 -27.23
N ASN A 30 6.82 -30.53 -26.31
CA ASN A 30 6.68 -29.80 -25.07
C ASN A 30 7.87 -30.11 -24.16
N LYS A 31 8.55 -29.06 -23.68
CA LYS A 31 9.68 -29.23 -22.74
C LYS A 31 9.93 -27.99 -21.90
N ILE A 32 10.47 -28.23 -20.71
CA ILE A 32 11.07 -27.17 -19.88
C ILE A 32 12.45 -26.87 -20.47
N ILE A 33 12.69 -25.62 -20.86
CA ILE A 33 13.99 -25.19 -21.40
C ILE A 33 14.92 -24.80 -20.25
N LYS A 34 14.47 -23.88 -19.39
CA LYS A 34 15.20 -23.48 -18.17
C LYS A 34 14.24 -22.84 -17.18
N SER A 35 14.57 -22.90 -15.89
CA SER A 35 13.86 -22.16 -14.84
C SER A 35 14.84 -21.61 -13.82
N GLY A 36 14.37 -20.66 -13.00
CA GLY A 36 15.19 -20.05 -11.97
C GLY A 36 14.41 -19.15 -11.03
N VAL A 37 15.13 -18.60 -10.04
CA VAL A 37 14.55 -17.73 -9.02
C VAL A 37 15.45 -16.52 -8.79
N ARG A 38 14.84 -15.33 -8.79
CA ARG A 38 15.50 -14.06 -8.43
C ARG A 38 14.90 -13.50 -7.15
N ILE A 39 15.68 -13.45 -6.08
CA ILE A 39 15.31 -12.85 -4.80
C ILE A 39 15.84 -11.43 -4.69
N PHE A 40 15.05 -10.56 -4.07
CA PHE A 40 15.41 -9.17 -3.83
C PHE A 40 14.79 -8.67 -2.52
N THR A 41 15.41 -7.65 -1.94
CA THR A 41 14.87 -7.08 -0.71
C THR A 41 13.52 -6.41 -0.94
N GLN A 42 12.58 -6.65 -0.05
CA GLN A 42 11.32 -5.95 -0.01
C GLN A 42 11.54 -4.43 0.15
N ALA A 43 10.72 -3.61 -0.51
CA ALA A 43 10.89 -2.15 -0.53
C ALA A 43 10.06 -1.41 0.55
N GLU A 44 9.89 -2.02 1.72
CA GLU A 44 9.17 -1.49 2.88
C GLU A 44 9.82 -2.00 4.18
N HIS A 45 9.48 -1.39 5.31
CA HIS A 45 9.89 -1.85 6.62
C HIS A 45 9.12 -3.13 7.00
N PRO A 46 9.80 -4.24 7.37
CA PRO A 46 9.12 -5.51 7.66
C PRO A 46 8.17 -5.48 8.87
N LYS A 47 8.35 -4.53 9.80
CA LYS A 47 7.57 -4.47 11.05
C LYS A 47 6.23 -3.78 10.88
N ASP A 48 6.20 -2.67 10.15
CA ASP A 48 5.04 -1.77 10.06
C ASP A 48 4.59 -1.49 8.61
N GLY A 49 5.31 -2.01 7.61
CA GLY A 49 5.04 -1.79 6.19
C GLY A 49 5.25 -0.36 5.72
N SER A 50 5.86 0.49 6.55
CA SER A 50 6.13 1.87 6.19
C SER A 50 7.16 1.94 5.06
N SER A 51 7.08 3.00 4.26
CA SER A 51 8.04 3.20 3.16
C SER A 51 9.45 3.35 3.71
N LEU A 52 10.44 2.70 3.08
CA LEU A 52 11.86 2.93 3.39
C LEU A 52 12.29 4.40 3.20
N ALA A 53 11.48 5.21 2.49
CA ALA A 53 11.70 6.65 2.32
C ALA A 53 11.13 7.50 3.48
N MET A 54 10.27 6.94 4.34
CA MET A 54 9.61 7.67 5.43
C MET A 54 10.61 8.18 6.47
N PRO A 55 11.55 7.37 7.02
CA PRO A 55 12.57 7.87 7.94
C PRO A 55 13.39 9.02 7.33
N ARG A 56 13.74 8.91 6.05
CA ARG A 56 14.45 9.98 5.31
C ARG A 56 13.61 11.26 5.22
N ARG A 57 12.30 11.15 4.98
CA ARG A 57 11.37 12.29 4.90
C ARG A 57 11.24 12.98 6.26
N LEU A 58 11.06 12.20 7.34
CA LEU A 58 10.98 12.72 8.72
C LEU A 58 12.27 13.44 9.13
N ALA A 59 13.42 12.80 8.92
CA ALA A 59 14.72 13.41 9.21
C ALA A 59 14.96 14.69 8.39
N ARG A 60 14.51 14.74 7.12
CA ARG A 60 14.56 15.97 6.31
C ARG A 60 13.66 17.06 6.86
N GLY A 61 12.46 16.70 7.33
CA GLY A 61 11.53 17.61 8.01
C GLY A 61 12.19 18.22 9.25
N ALA A 62 12.69 17.38 10.16
CA ALA A 62 13.39 17.79 11.37
C ALA A 62 14.58 18.72 11.09
N ARG A 63 15.43 18.39 10.12
CA ARG A 63 16.56 19.26 9.72
C ARG A 63 16.09 20.64 9.24
N ARG A 64 15.03 20.71 8.45
CA ARG A 64 14.45 21.99 7.98
C ARG A 64 13.88 22.80 9.14
N THR A 65 13.15 22.16 10.05
CA THR A 65 12.58 22.80 11.24
C THR A 65 13.69 23.37 12.14
N LEU A 66 14.73 22.59 12.43
CA LEU A 66 15.87 23.04 13.23
C LEU A 66 16.66 24.16 12.54
N LYS A 67 16.91 24.05 11.24
CA LYS A 67 17.59 25.11 10.46
C LYS A 67 16.82 26.43 10.54
N ARG A 68 15.51 26.40 10.28
CA ARG A 68 14.64 27.59 10.32
C ARG A 68 14.54 28.18 11.72
N LYS A 69 14.44 27.33 12.75
CA LYS A 69 14.50 27.78 14.14
C LYS A 69 15.81 28.52 14.43
N ARG A 70 16.97 27.96 14.04
CA ARG A 70 18.26 28.64 14.22
C ARG A 70 18.36 29.97 13.48
N GLN A 71 17.88 30.02 12.23
CA GLN A 71 17.85 31.25 11.44
C GLN A 71 16.99 32.33 12.10
N ARG A 72 15.79 31.97 12.56
CA ARG A 72 14.90 32.87 13.30
C ARG A 72 15.54 33.40 14.58
N MET A 73 16.12 32.52 15.40
CA MET A 73 16.80 32.95 16.63
C MET A 73 17.99 33.85 16.33
N LYS A 74 18.73 33.61 15.24
CA LYS A 74 19.81 34.49 14.81
C LYS A 74 19.30 35.87 14.36
N ALA A 75 18.18 35.91 13.64
CA ALA A 75 17.56 37.18 13.22
C ALA A 75 17.06 37.99 14.43
N ILE A 76 16.37 37.35 15.38
CA ILE A 76 15.89 38.00 16.61
C ILE A 76 17.04 38.53 17.45
N LYS A 77 18.09 37.73 17.66
CA LYS A 77 19.25 38.21 18.40
C LYS A 77 19.97 39.37 17.69
N ARG A 78 19.98 39.42 16.36
CA ARG A 78 20.50 40.59 15.60
C ARG A 78 19.61 41.81 15.77
N LEU A 79 18.30 41.63 15.76
CA LEU A 79 17.34 42.70 16.03
C LEU A 79 17.62 43.32 17.40
N PHE A 80 17.86 42.51 18.44
CA PHE A 80 18.17 43.02 19.78
C PHE A 80 19.50 43.77 19.88
N ILE A 81 20.52 43.42 19.09
CA ILE A 81 21.75 44.21 19.04
C ILE A 81 21.46 45.63 18.55
N ASN A 82 20.61 45.76 17.53
CA ASN A 82 20.29 47.04 16.91
C ASN A 82 19.31 47.89 17.72
N THR A 83 18.44 47.27 18.52
CA THR A 83 17.29 47.95 19.16
C THR A 83 17.36 48.03 20.67
N LEU A 84 18.05 47.09 21.33
CA LEU A 84 18.17 47.02 22.80
C LEU A 84 19.59 47.34 23.29
N SER A 85 20.47 47.79 22.40
CA SER A 85 21.89 48.09 22.69
C SER A 85 22.66 46.92 23.35
N LEU A 86 22.21 45.68 23.13
CA LEU A 86 22.88 44.48 23.63
C LEU A 86 24.09 44.17 22.76
N SER A 87 25.20 43.75 23.38
CA SER A 87 26.41 43.41 22.65
C SER A 87 26.30 42.06 21.93
N HIS A 88 27.20 41.83 20.98
CA HIS A 88 27.32 40.51 20.35
C HIS A 88 27.66 39.42 21.37
N LYS A 89 28.42 39.76 22.43
CA LYS A 89 28.81 38.85 23.52
C LYS A 89 27.60 38.43 24.37
N ASP A 90 26.71 39.38 24.69
CA ASP A 90 25.49 39.09 25.46
C ASP A 90 24.60 38.04 24.81
N LEU A 91 24.69 37.89 23.48
CA LEU A 91 23.77 37.12 22.65
C LEU A 91 24.39 35.93 21.88
N PHE A 92 25.66 35.96 21.47
CA PHE A 92 26.21 35.02 20.45
C PHE A 92 27.54 34.30 20.76
N LEU A 93 28.38 34.74 21.71
CA LEU A 93 29.70 34.17 22.08
C LEU A 93 29.94 34.42 23.59
N GLY A 94 30.55 33.60 24.44
CA GLY A 94 31.32 32.34 24.38
C GLY A 94 31.56 31.88 25.84
N GLU A 95 31.90 30.60 26.04
CA GLU A 95 31.81 29.89 27.34
C GLU A 95 30.38 29.78 27.90
N ILE A 96 30.09 28.65 28.54
CA ILE A 96 28.71 28.24 28.84
C ILE A 96 28.02 29.23 29.80
N ASP A 97 28.73 30.15 30.47
CA ASP A 97 28.22 30.90 31.61
C ASP A 97 28.05 32.43 31.45
N GLU A 98 28.49 33.06 30.36
CA GLU A 98 28.47 34.55 30.27
C GLU A 98 27.30 35.17 29.50
N THR A 99 26.46 34.37 28.81
CA THR A 99 25.33 34.93 28.04
C THR A 99 24.15 35.31 28.93
N ILE A 100 23.28 36.22 28.47
CA ILE A 100 22.02 36.54 29.18
C ILE A 100 21.09 35.31 29.37
N TYR A 101 21.39 34.20 28.69
CA TYR A 101 20.64 32.94 28.79
C TYR A 101 21.23 31.94 29.77
N SER A 102 22.46 32.14 30.24
CA SER A 102 23.21 31.13 31.01
C SER A 102 23.79 31.61 32.34
N LYS A 103 23.86 32.93 32.60
CA LYS A 103 24.23 33.48 33.92
C LYS A 103 23.42 32.85 35.07
N GLN A 104 24.08 32.52 36.18
CA GLN A 104 23.49 31.98 37.42
C GLN A 104 22.81 33.11 38.24
N GLY A 105 21.79 32.79 39.04
CA GLY A 105 21.08 33.78 39.89
C GLY A 105 19.99 34.61 39.20
N ARG A 106 19.57 34.22 37.99
CA ARG A 106 18.54 34.91 37.22
C ARG A 106 17.12 34.40 37.51
N LEU A 107 16.12 35.28 37.45
CA LEU A 107 14.70 34.93 37.52
C LEU A 107 14.31 33.90 36.45
N ASP A 108 13.32 33.05 36.74
CA ASP A 108 12.80 32.12 35.74
C ASP A 108 12.17 32.90 34.58
N VAL A 109 12.27 32.38 33.36
CA VAL A 109 11.74 33.07 32.18
C VAL A 109 10.20 33.11 32.16
N TRP A 110 9.53 32.20 32.87
CA TRP A 110 8.08 32.26 33.04
C TRP A 110 7.66 33.29 34.08
N GLU A 111 8.40 33.38 35.17
CA GLU A 111 8.26 34.45 36.17
C GLU A 111 8.46 35.83 35.54
N LEU A 112 9.52 36.00 34.75
CA LEU A 112 9.76 37.23 33.99
C LEU A 112 8.63 37.56 33.01
N ARG A 113 7.96 36.55 32.43
CA ARG A 113 6.79 36.77 31.58
C ARG A 113 5.59 37.25 32.40
N ALA A 114 5.37 36.73 33.60
CA ALA A 114 4.33 37.22 34.50
C ALA A 114 4.65 38.64 35.01
N GLU A 115 5.91 38.94 35.34
CA GLU A 115 6.33 40.27 35.80
C GLU A 115 6.35 41.34 34.69
N SER A 116 6.43 40.91 33.43
CA SER A 116 6.47 41.81 32.27
C SER A 116 5.23 42.71 32.10
N ILE A 117 4.14 42.39 32.81
CA ILE A 117 2.90 43.18 32.83
C ILE A 117 2.69 43.96 34.13
N SER A 118 3.59 43.83 35.11
CA SER A 118 3.47 44.46 36.44
C SER A 118 4.64 45.38 36.82
N ARG A 119 5.78 45.30 36.12
CA ARG A 119 6.92 46.21 36.33
C ARG A 119 7.70 46.50 35.05
N VAL A 120 8.57 47.51 35.10
CA VAL A 120 9.54 47.79 34.02
C VAL A 120 10.55 46.65 33.90
N LEU A 121 10.79 46.19 32.66
CA LEU A 121 11.85 45.22 32.34
C LEU A 121 13.12 45.92 31.82
N THR A 122 14.26 45.36 32.21
CA THR A 122 15.56 45.73 31.62
C THR A 122 15.71 45.20 30.19
N ALA A 123 16.71 45.70 29.46
CA ALA A 123 17.03 45.23 28.10
C ALA A 123 17.32 43.72 28.06
N GLU A 124 18.04 43.19 29.06
CA GLU A 124 18.33 41.75 29.16
C GLU A 124 17.06 40.93 29.42
N GLU A 125 16.19 41.40 30.32
CA GLU A 125 14.93 40.72 30.68
C GLU A 125 13.95 40.69 29.49
N LEU A 126 13.76 41.83 28.83
CA LEU A 126 12.90 41.94 27.65
C LEU A 126 13.40 41.02 26.52
N ALA A 127 14.72 41.00 26.27
CA ALA A 127 15.32 40.10 25.29
C ALA A 127 15.13 38.61 25.64
N ARG A 128 15.17 38.25 26.93
CA ARG A 128 14.93 36.86 27.39
C ARG A 128 13.48 36.44 27.21
N VAL A 129 12.52 37.30 27.58
CA VAL A 129 11.08 37.09 27.39
C VAL A 129 10.76 36.84 25.92
N LEU A 130 11.18 37.77 25.04
CA LEU A 130 10.93 37.69 23.60
C LEU A 130 11.66 36.49 22.95
N THR A 131 12.89 36.19 23.36
CA THR A 131 13.59 34.98 22.86
C THR A 131 12.85 33.71 23.22
N HIS A 132 12.28 33.63 24.43
CA HIS A 132 11.56 32.45 24.88
C HIS A 132 10.32 32.20 24.03
N MET A 133 9.49 33.23 23.84
CA MET A 133 8.29 33.17 22.99
C MET A 133 8.64 32.76 21.56
N ALA A 134 9.64 33.38 20.94
CA ALA A 134 10.02 33.05 19.57
C ALA A 134 10.66 31.65 19.42
N LYS A 135 11.35 31.15 20.46
CA LYS A 135 11.91 29.78 20.50
C LYS A 135 10.81 28.73 20.62
N ARG A 136 9.68 29.08 21.25
CA ARG A 136 8.53 28.22 21.58
C ARG A 136 7.20 28.83 21.09
N ARG A 137 7.16 29.24 19.82
CA ARG A 137 6.11 30.07 19.20
C ARG A 137 4.72 29.46 18.98
N GLY A 138 4.32 28.48 19.79
CA GLY A 138 3.00 27.85 19.71
C GLY A 138 2.69 27.10 18.41
N TYR A 139 1.57 26.37 18.45
CA TYR A 139 0.97 25.73 17.29
C TYR A 139 0.18 26.76 16.48
N ARG A 140 0.28 26.74 15.15
CA ARG A 140 -0.60 27.53 14.27
C ARG A 140 -1.31 26.56 13.36
N SER A 141 -2.63 26.58 13.40
CA SER A 141 -3.45 25.83 12.47
C SER A 141 -3.26 26.39 11.06
N ASN A 142 -3.21 25.51 10.05
CA ASN A 142 -3.10 25.96 8.66
C ASN A 142 -4.47 26.06 8.00
N ARG A 143 -5.44 25.31 8.51
CA ARG A 143 -6.85 25.34 8.12
C ARG A 143 -7.69 24.93 9.33
N LYS A 144 -8.67 25.74 9.69
CA LYS A 144 -9.59 25.45 10.81
C LYS A 144 -10.37 24.15 10.59
N VAL A 145 -10.70 23.83 9.33
CA VAL A 145 -11.48 22.64 8.94
C VAL A 145 -10.72 21.33 9.16
N ASP A 146 -9.39 21.35 9.02
CA ASP A 146 -8.55 20.14 9.08
C ASP A 146 -8.15 19.76 10.52
N GLU A 147 -8.68 20.47 11.53
CA GLU A 147 -8.37 20.31 12.96
C GLU A 147 -8.91 18.99 13.56
N ASN A 148 -9.81 18.29 12.86
CA ASN A 148 -10.35 17.00 13.28
C ASN A 148 -9.41 15.79 13.03
N GLY A 149 -8.09 16.03 13.03
CA GLY A 149 -7.02 15.04 12.75
C GLY A 149 -6.84 13.91 13.77
N ASP A 150 -5.72 13.19 13.70
CA ASP A 150 -5.46 11.98 14.51
C ASP A 150 -5.53 12.21 16.04
N SER A 151 -5.63 11.12 16.81
CA SER A 151 -5.75 11.14 18.29
C SER A 151 -4.76 12.06 19.02
N GLU A 152 -3.51 12.17 18.59
CA GLU A 152 -2.54 13.10 19.19
C GLU A 152 -2.85 14.56 18.84
N GLY A 153 -3.23 14.83 17.59
CA GLY A 153 -3.65 16.18 17.15
C GLY A 153 -4.83 16.69 17.98
N LYS A 154 -5.82 15.83 18.24
CA LYS A 154 -6.97 16.15 19.10
C LYS A 154 -6.57 16.46 20.54
N LYS A 155 -5.62 15.72 21.12
CA LYS A 155 -5.10 16.01 22.47
C LYS A 155 -4.40 17.36 22.53
N VAL A 156 -3.59 17.68 21.53
CA VAL A 156 -2.92 18.99 21.44
C VAL A 156 -3.94 20.12 21.33
N LEU A 157 -4.95 19.97 20.46
CA LEU A 157 -5.99 20.98 20.27
C LEU A 157 -6.87 21.16 21.51
N GLY A 158 -7.29 20.07 22.17
CA GLY A 158 -8.02 20.15 23.43
C GLY A 158 -7.20 20.81 24.54
N ALA A 159 -5.90 20.57 24.61
CA ALA A 159 -5.03 21.27 25.55
C ALA A 159 -4.88 22.77 25.22
N ILE A 160 -4.84 23.13 23.93
CA ILE A 160 -4.85 24.54 23.51
C ILE A 160 -6.16 25.21 23.91
N GLU A 161 -7.30 24.56 23.72
CA GLU A 161 -8.62 25.09 24.11
C GLU A 161 -8.71 25.30 25.63
N ASN A 162 -8.27 24.31 26.43
CA ASN A 162 -8.21 24.45 27.89
C ASN A 162 -7.27 25.57 28.36
N ASN A 163 -6.16 25.80 27.66
CA ASN A 163 -5.25 26.91 27.98
C ASN A 163 -5.81 28.26 27.53
N LEU A 164 -6.69 28.30 26.52
CA LEU A 164 -7.38 29.50 26.10
C LEU A 164 -8.34 29.99 27.17
N SER A 165 -9.09 29.10 27.83
CA SER A 165 -10.02 29.48 28.89
C SER A 165 -9.31 30.06 30.13
N LEU A 166 -8.00 29.85 30.30
CA LEU A 166 -7.24 30.52 31.37
C LEU A 166 -7.17 32.04 31.16
N LEU A 167 -7.26 32.53 29.92
CA LEU A 167 -7.23 33.96 29.62
C LEU A 167 -8.50 34.70 30.09
N GLU A 168 -9.53 33.98 30.55
CA GLU A 168 -10.65 34.59 31.26
C GLU A 168 -10.25 35.14 32.64
N LYS A 169 -9.18 34.59 33.23
CA LYS A 169 -8.72 34.94 34.59
C LYS A 169 -7.37 35.66 34.63
N TYR A 170 -6.58 35.58 33.56
CA TYR A 170 -5.22 36.11 33.50
C TYR A 170 -5.05 36.97 32.24
N GLU A 171 -4.25 38.03 32.31
CA GLU A 171 -4.05 38.96 31.19
C GLU A 171 -3.21 38.34 30.05
N THR A 172 -2.33 37.39 30.37
CA THR A 172 -1.49 36.73 29.37
C THR A 172 -1.32 35.24 29.63
N ILE A 173 -1.02 34.47 28.58
CA ILE A 173 -0.82 33.02 28.72
C ILE A 173 0.49 32.70 29.47
N GLY A 174 1.51 33.56 29.37
CA GLY A 174 2.73 33.48 30.16
C GLY A 174 2.48 33.60 31.65
N GLN A 175 1.64 34.58 32.06
CA GLN A 175 1.19 34.75 33.45
C GLN A 175 0.39 33.54 33.91
N ALA A 176 -0.63 33.13 33.14
CA ALA A 176 -1.49 32.00 33.47
C ALA A 176 -0.69 30.71 33.73
N ILE A 177 0.25 30.38 32.83
CA ILE A 177 1.10 29.19 32.99
C ILE A 177 2.01 29.33 34.21
N TYR A 178 2.62 30.50 34.45
CA TYR A 178 3.48 30.68 35.62
C TYR A 178 2.71 30.47 36.93
N GLU A 179 1.56 31.14 37.09
CA GLU A 179 0.76 31.08 38.32
C GLU A 179 0.19 29.68 38.57
N THR A 180 -0.39 29.05 37.56
CA THR A 180 -0.97 27.70 37.68
C THR A 180 0.07 26.60 37.93
N THR A 181 1.35 26.86 37.68
CA THR A 181 2.45 25.89 37.85
C THR A 181 3.47 26.35 38.89
N LYS A 182 3.16 27.38 39.67
CA LYS A 182 4.09 27.98 40.63
C LYS A 182 4.60 26.96 41.64
N GLU A 183 3.70 26.11 42.14
CA GLU A 183 4.00 25.07 43.13
C GLU A 183 4.74 23.86 42.54
N THR A 184 4.38 23.43 41.33
CA THR A 184 4.97 22.21 40.73
C THR A 184 6.27 22.47 39.99
N GLY A 185 6.47 23.69 39.48
CA GLY A 185 7.61 24.08 38.63
C GLY A 185 7.63 23.40 37.26
N ILE A 186 6.63 22.58 36.90
CA ILE A 186 6.57 21.85 35.63
C ILE A 186 5.83 22.72 34.61
N ARG A 187 6.57 23.24 33.62
CA ARG A 187 6.06 24.22 32.64
C ARG A 187 6.22 23.75 31.19
N ARG A 188 6.55 22.47 31.01
CA ARG A 188 6.91 21.87 29.72
C ARG A 188 6.28 20.50 29.60
N ASN A 189 5.67 20.26 28.45
CA ASN A 189 5.12 18.97 28.06
C ASN A 189 6.14 17.84 28.24
N LYS A 190 5.66 16.71 28.74
CA LYS A 190 6.37 15.43 28.78
C LYS A 190 5.92 14.56 27.61
N GLN A 191 6.50 13.37 27.48
CA GLN A 191 6.03 12.40 26.50
C GLN A 191 4.56 12.05 26.77
N ASP A 192 3.73 12.09 25.72
CA ASP A 192 2.28 11.81 25.76
C ASP A 192 1.42 12.76 26.63
N ASP A 193 2.02 13.83 27.16
CA ASP A 193 1.37 14.87 27.94
C ASP A 193 1.50 16.23 27.24
N TYR A 194 0.36 16.78 26.83
CA TYR A 194 0.28 18.00 26.04
C TYR A 194 -0.28 19.19 26.84
N LEU A 195 -0.36 19.11 28.17
CA LEU A 195 -1.07 20.05 29.03
C LEU A 195 -0.70 21.53 28.80
N HIS A 196 0.57 21.85 28.52
CA HIS A 196 1.03 23.23 28.30
C HIS A 196 1.12 23.62 26.82
N SER A 197 0.34 22.97 25.95
CA SER A 197 0.27 23.31 24.53
C SER A 197 -0.55 24.58 24.32
N ILE A 198 0.00 25.54 23.58
CA ILE A 198 -0.61 26.84 23.34
C ILE A 198 -0.66 27.16 21.85
N SER A 199 -1.63 27.99 21.45
CA SER A 199 -1.71 28.49 20.09
C SER A 199 -0.67 29.58 19.85
N ARG A 200 -0.47 29.93 18.57
CA ARG A 200 0.44 31.02 18.19
C ARG A 200 -0.21 32.37 18.44
N GLU A 201 -1.53 32.43 18.27
CA GLU A 201 -2.36 33.60 18.50
C GLU A 201 -2.22 34.07 19.96
N MET A 202 -2.31 33.17 20.94
CA MET A 202 -2.09 33.51 22.35
C MET A 202 -0.74 34.18 22.64
N LEU A 203 0.31 33.78 21.91
CA LEU A 203 1.64 34.36 22.07
C LEU A 203 1.79 35.71 21.35
N LEU A 204 1.06 35.91 20.25
CA LEU A 204 0.97 37.21 19.60
C LEU A 204 0.28 38.21 20.52
N ASP A 205 -0.84 37.80 21.13
CA ASP A 205 -1.59 38.61 22.09
C ASP A 205 -0.72 38.96 23.29
N GLU A 206 -0.02 37.97 23.87
CA GLU A 206 0.90 38.24 24.97
C GLU A 206 2.00 39.23 24.58
N VAL A 207 2.60 39.11 23.39
CA VAL A 207 3.61 40.09 22.95
C VAL A 207 3.01 41.49 22.89
N ASN A 208 1.81 41.65 22.32
CA ASN A 208 1.14 42.94 22.26
C ASN A 208 0.85 43.51 23.65
N VAL A 209 0.33 42.69 24.57
CA VAL A 209 0.06 43.10 25.96
C VAL A 209 1.35 43.53 26.67
N VAL A 210 2.43 42.76 26.53
CA VAL A 210 3.73 43.09 27.13
C VAL A 210 4.24 44.44 26.63
N PHE A 211 4.23 44.68 25.32
CA PHE A 211 4.69 45.98 24.79
C PHE A 211 3.80 47.13 25.27
N ASN A 212 2.47 46.95 25.26
CA ASN A 212 1.54 47.99 25.73
C ASN A 212 1.76 48.33 27.22
N LYS A 213 1.96 47.33 28.08
CA LYS A 213 2.24 47.53 29.51
C LYS A 213 3.61 48.19 29.72
N GLN A 214 4.66 47.73 29.02
CA GLN A 214 5.98 48.34 29.11
C GLN A 214 5.98 49.80 28.65
N GLN A 215 5.21 50.14 27.60
CA GLN A 215 5.00 51.52 27.17
C GLN A 215 4.27 52.34 28.25
N ALA A 216 3.21 51.79 28.87
CA ALA A 216 2.51 52.44 29.97
C ALA A 216 3.43 52.69 31.19
N PHE A 217 4.41 51.81 31.42
CA PHE A 217 5.45 52.00 32.42
C PHE A 217 6.59 52.93 31.98
N LYS A 218 6.43 53.61 30.83
CA LYS A 218 7.41 54.54 30.24
C LYS A 218 8.75 53.88 29.90
N ASN A 219 8.75 52.59 29.56
CA ASN A 219 9.96 51.89 29.12
C ASN A 219 10.33 52.29 27.68
N ILE A 220 11.41 53.05 27.53
CA ILE A 220 11.92 53.54 26.23
C ILE A 220 12.32 52.42 25.26
N LEU A 221 12.55 51.21 25.76
CA LEU A 221 12.96 50.05 24.95
C LEU A 221 11.77 49.41 24.19
N ALA A 222 10.54 49.65 24.63
CA ALA A 222 9.33 49.00 24.10
C ALA A 222 8.73 49.75 22.90
N THR A 223 9.50 49.96 21.84
CA THR A 223 9.05 50.70 20.65
C THR A 223 8.11 49.87 19.76
N ASP A 224 7.21 50.54 19.04
CA ASP A 224 6.34 49.88 18.05
C ASP A 224 7.14 49.25 16.90
N GLU A 225 8.24 49.86 16.50
CA GLU A 225 9.15 49.32 15.48
C GLU A 225 9.75 47.98 15.92
N LEU A 226 10.24 47.90 17.16
CA LEU A 226 10.74 46.66 17.72
C LEU A 226 9.63 45.61 17.80
N ARG A 227 8.43 45.97 18.30
CA ARG A 227 7.28 45.07 18.38
C ARG A 227 6.94 44.45 17.02
N ASN A 228 6.74 45.30 16.00
CA ASN A 228 6.29 44.88 14.68
C ASN A 228 7.35 44.02 13.98
N THR A 229 8.61 44.46 13.99
CA THR A 229 9.73 43.70 13.40
C THR A 229 9.93 42.36 14.12
N TYR A 230 9.81 42.34 15.45
CA TYR A 230 9.88 41.10 16.22
C TYR A 230 8.74 40.14 15.84
N ILE A 231 7.50 40.63 15.75
CA ILE A 231 6.34 39.80 15.40
C ILE A 231 6.53 39.14 14.02
N GLU A 232 6.94 39.91 13.03
CA GLU A 232 7.19 39.43 11.66
C GLU A 232 8.22 38.29 11.66
N ILE A 233 9.34 38.47 12.37
CA ILE A 233 10.40 37.46 12.44
C ILE A 233 9.97 36.24 13.28
N ALA A 234 9.35 36.47 14.45
CA ALA A 234 9.02 35.43 15.43
C ALA A 234 7.95 34.47 14.91
N PHE A 235 6.90 35.01 14.29
CA PHE A 235 5.66 34.28 14.01
C PHE A 235 5.45 33.95 12.52
N SER A 236 6.32 34.42 11.62
CA SER A 236 6.31 34.03 10.21
C SER A 236 6.47 32.51 9.99
N GLN A 237 5.72 31.97 9.04
CA GLN A 237 5.86 30.60 8.56
C GLN A 237 5.75 30.58 7.05
N ARG A 238 6.40 29.60 6.41
CA ARG A 238 6.20 29.39 4.98
C ARG A 238 4.89 28.66 4.77
N ASP A 239 4.16 29.08 3.76
CA ASP A 239 2.93 28.41 3.34
C ASP A 239 3.20 27.01 2.80
N PHE A 240 2.13 26.22 2.78
CA PHE A 240 2.13 24.94 2.10
C PHE A 240 2.19 25.17 0.60
N ALA A 241 2.99 24.36 -0.09
CA ALA A 241 2.94 24.32 -1.54
C ALA A 241 1.57 23.77 -1.97
N SER A 242 1.03 24.33 -3.05
CA SER A 242 -0.09 23.75 -3.77
C SER A 242 0.26 22.34 -4.25
N VAL A 243 -0.77 21.50 -4.43
CA VAL A 243 -0.59 20.12 -4.88
C VAL A 243 -0.74 19.95 -6.39
N ASP A 244 -1.00 21.03 -7.14
CA ASP A 244 -1.14 21.07 -8.60
C ASP A 244 0.00 20.36 -9.33
N GLY A 245 1.26 20.66 -8.96
CA GLY A 245 2.44 20.02 -9.55
C GLY A 245 2.60 18.52 -9.22
N MET A 246 1.75 17.97 -8.35
CA MET A 246 1.69 16.54 -8.01
C MET A 246 0.48 15.84 -8.65
N VAL A 247 -0.43 16.59 -9.28
CA VAL A 247 -1.62 16.03 -9.95
C VAL A 247 -1.18 15.34 -11.24
N GLY A 248 -1.59 14.09 -11.42
CA GLY A 248 -1.29 13.34 -12.64
C GLY A 248 -2.06 13.88 -13.86
N LYS A 249 -1.64 13.45 -15.06
CA LYS A 249 -2.31 13.80 -16.32
C LYS A 249 -3.54 12.94 -16.58
N CYS A 250 -4.47 13.46 -17.40
CA CYS A 250 -5.65 12.73 -17.85
C CYS A 250 -5.27 11.46 -18.64
N THR A 251 -6.13 10.46 -18.59
CA THR A 251 -5.97 9.22 -19.34
C THR A 251 -5.94 9.45 -20.85
N PHE A 252 -6.82 10.33 -21.37
CA PHE A 252 -6.98 10.60 -22.80
C PHE A 252 -6.39 11.94 -23.24
N GLU A 253 -6.56 13.00 -22.45
CA GLU A 253 -6.10 14.36 -22.77
C GLU A 253 -4.76 14.64 -22.06
N LYS A 254 -3.63 14.16 -22.60
CA LYS A 254 -2.33 14.12 -21.89
C LYS A 254 -1.78 15.47 -21.41
N GLU A 255 -2.16 16.56 -22.07
CA GLU A 255 -1.78 17.91 -21.65
C GLU A 255 -2.57 18.39 -20.42
N GLU A 256 -3.75 17.83 -20.18
CA GLU A 256 -4.66 18.24 -19.12
C GLU A 256 -4.39 17.54 -17.79
N LEU A 257 -4.54 18.28 -16.69
CA LEU A 257 -4.51 17.73 -15.35
C LEU A 257 -5.79 16.93 -15.05
N ARG A 258 -5.67 15.95 -14.17
CA ARG A 258 -6.81 15.20 -13.63
C ARG A 258 -7.78 16.11 -12.89
N ALA A 259 -9.07 15.86 -13.06
CA ALA A 259 -10.14 16.53 -12.34
C ALA A 259 -10.11 16.14 -10.86
N ALA A 260 -10.29 17.15 -10.00
CA ALA A 260 -10.52 16.93 -8.59
C ALA A 260 -11.79 16.10 -8.37
N LYS A 261 -11.77 15.20 -7.38
CA LYS A 261 -12.88 14.26 -7.17
C LYS A 261 -14.16 14.94 -6.67
N ARG A 262 -14.02 16.10 -6.04
CA ARG A 262 -15.11 16.90 -5.45
C ARG A 262 -15.59 18.04 -6.34
N THR A 263 -15.39 17.90 -7.64
CA THR A 263 -15.99 18.76 -8.66
C THR A 263 -17.33 18.17 -9.10
N TYR A 264 -18.26 19.01 -9.51
CA TYR A 264 -19.58 18.58 -9.96
C TYR A 264 -19.51 17.54 -11.08
N SER A 265 -18.70 17.79 -12.12
CA SER A 265 -18.58 16.91 -13.28
C SER A 265 -17.97 15.56 -12.90
N ALA A 266 -16.98 15.53 -12.01
CA ALA A 266 -16.40 14.28 -11.52
C ALA A 266 -17.39 13.48 -10.65
N GLU A 267 -18.15 14.15 -9.77
CA GLU A 267 -19.16 13.50 -8.94
C GLU A 267 -20.35 12.99 -9.79
N ALA A 268 -20.75 13.73 -10.82
CA ALA A 268 -21.74 13.29 -11.79
C ALA A 268 -21.26 12.05 -12.55
N PHE A 269 -20.02 12.07 -13.07
CA PHE A 269 -19.42 10.93 -13.78
C PHE A 269 -19.37 9.66 -12.91
N VAL A 270 -18.89 9.77 -11.67
CA VAL A 270 -18.81 8.62 -10.76
C VAL A 270 -20.20 8.09 -10.39
N THR A 271 -21.18 8.98 -10.20
CA THR A 271 -22.56 8.60 -9.89
C THR A 271 -23.22 7.90 -11.08
N LEU A 272 -23.15 8.48 -12.28
CA LEU A 272 -23.67 7.88 -13.52
C LEU A 272 -23.03 6.51 -13.78
N THR A 273 -21.71 6.40 -13.63
CA THR A 273 -21.00 5.11 -13.78
C THR A 273 -21.57 4.04 -12.86
N LYS A 274 -21.91 4.38 -11.60
CA LYS A 274 -22.54 3.42 -10.67
C LYS A 274 -23.95 3.06 -11.11
N LEU A 275 -24.75 4.03 -11.55
CA LEU A 275 -26.14 3.82 -11.96
C LEU A 275 -26.24 2.99 -13.24
N ILE A 276 -25.47 3.32 -14.29
CA ILE A 276 -25.44 2.59 -15.56
C ILE A 276 -25.02 1.12 -15.38
N ASN A 277 -24.12 0.86 -14.42
CA ASN A 277 -23.70 -0.49 -14.07
C ASN A 277 -24.66 -1.20 -13.09
N THR A 278 -25.68 -0.51 -12.58
CA THR A 278 -26.72 -1.12 -11.77
C THR A 278 -27.73 -1.80 -12.69
N LYS A 279 -28.07 -3.05 -12.37
CA LYS A 279 -29.08 -3.83 -13.09
C LYS A 279 -30.34 -3.95 -12.26
N VAL A 280 -31.48 -3.86 -12.91
CA VAL A 280 -32.79 -4.20 -12.35
C VAL A 280 -33.09 -5.65 -12.72
N VAL A 281 -33.47 -6.45 -11.74
CA VAL A 281 -33.95 -7.82 -11.90
C VAL A 281 -35.48 -7.77 -11.87
N LEU A 282 -36.10 -8.20 -12.97
CA LEU A 282 -37.55 -8.29 -13.11
C LEU A 282 -38.07 -9.60 -12.51
N GLU A 283 -39.39 -9.75 -12.43
CA GLU A 283 -40.06 -10.90 -11.80
C GLU A 283 -39.69 -12.25 -12.47
N ASP A 284 -39.57 -12.24 -13.79
CA ASP A 284 -39.14 -13.38 -14.62
C ASP A 284 -37.65 -13.72 -14.47
N GLY A 285 -36.90 -12.94 -13.68
CA GLY A 285 -35.47 -13.11 -13.48
C GLY A 285 -34.59 -12.49 -14.57
N THR A 286 -35.18 -11.82 -15.57
CA THR A 286 -34.43 -11.08 -16.58
C THR A 286 -33.78 -9.83 -16.00
N GLU A 287 -32.67 -9.41 -16.60
CA GLU A 287 -31.90 -8.26 -16.13
C GLU A 287 -31.87 -7.13 -17.17
N ARG A 288 -32.24 -5.92 -16.76
CA ARG A 288 -32.12 -4.71 -17.60
C ARG A 288 -31.31 -3.60 -16.95
N GLY A 289 -30.81 -2.67 -17.76
CA GLY A 289 -30.20 -1.42 -17.30
C GLY A 289 -31.25 -0.34 -17.02
N LEU A 290 -30.79 0.76 -16.43
CA LEU A 290 -31.59 1.99 -16.29
C LEU A 290 -31.58 2.77 -17.60
N ASN A 291 -32.74 3.32 -17.98
CA ASN A 291 -32.88 4.18 -19.16
C ASN A 291 -32.55 5.66 -18.83
N LYS A 292 -32.52 6.52 -19.85
CA LYS A 292 -32.19 7.95 -19.71
C LYS A 292 -33.08 8.67 -18.69
N ASP A 293 -34.40 8.53 -18.81
CA ASP A 293 -35.36 9.21 -17.94
C ASP A 293 -35.24 8.74 -16.48
N GLU A 294 -35.04 7.44 -16.27
CA GLU A 294 -34.76 6.85 -14.96
C GLU A 294 -33.47 7.43 -14.37
N LEU A 295 -32.39 7.52 -15.17
CA LEU A 295 -31.11 8.09 -14.74
C LEU A 295 -31.25 9.56 -14.33
N GLU A 296 -31.94 10.37 -15.11
CA GLU A 296 -32.15 11.80 -14.82
C GLU A 296 -32.92 12.02 -13.52
N LYS A 297 -34.02 11.28 -13.32
CA LYS A 297 -34.80 11.32 -12.07
C LYS A 297 -33.96 10.94 -10.86
N ILE A 298 -33.13 9.88 -10.97
CA ILE A 298 -32.28 9.43 -9.87
C ILE A 298 -31.15 10.43 -9.59
N ILE A 299 -30.57 11.05 -10.62
CA ILE A 299 -29.55 12.09 -10.44
C ILE A 299 -30.14 13.31 -9.72
N LEU A 300 -31.35 13.74 -10.08
CA LEU A 300 -32.04 14.82 -9.38
C LEU A 300 -32.27 14.47 -7.91
N LEU A 301 -32.73 13.25 -7.61
CA LEU A 301 -32.86 12.76 -6.25
C LEU A 301 -31.52 12.78 -5.50
N CYS A 302 -30.42 12.39 -6.15
CA CYS A 302 -29.08 12.42 -5.56
C CYS A 302 -28.58 13.84 -5.26
N LYS A 303 -29.04 14.86 -6.00
CA LYS A 303 -28.77 16.28 -5.68
C LYS A 303 -29.60 16.77 -4.49
N GLN A 304 -30.76 16.17 -4.24
CA GLN A 304 -31.60 16.50 -3.09
C GLN A 304 -31.15 15.79 -1.81
N SER A 305 -30.72 14.53 -1.92
CA SER A 305 -30.25 13.69 -0.81
C SER A 305 -28.92 13.03 -1.15
N GLU A 306 -27.91 13.15 -0.27
CA GLU A 306 -26.59 12.52 -0.48
C GLU A 306 -26.69 10.99 -0.59
N LYS A 307 -27.63 10.39 0.16
CA LYS A 307 -27.77 8.95 0.35
C LYS A 307 -29.25 8.51 0.25
N PRO A 308 -29.89 8.62 -0.92
CA PRO A 308 -31.28 8.21 -1.08
C PRO A 308 -31.41 6.70 -0.85
N SER A 309 -32.53 6.24 -0.27
CA SER A 309 -32.80 4.81 -0.13
C SER A 309 -33.12 4.19 -1.48
N TYR A 310 -32.75 2.93 -1.69
CA TYR A 310 -33.14 2.21 -2.91
C TYR A 310 -34.66 2.11 -3.06
N ILE A 311 -35.40 2.10 -1.95
CA ILE A 311 -36.87 2.19 -1.94
C ILE A 311 -37.32 3.51 -2.59
N LYS A 312 -36.79 4.66 -2.14
CA LYS A 312 -37.13 5.95 -2.75
C LYS A 312 -36.74 6.04 -4.22
N ILE A 313 -35.61 5.43 -4.59
CA ILE A 313 -35.19 5.32 -6.00
C ILE A 313 -36.25 4.56 -6.78
N LYS A 314 -36.66 3.38 -6.29
CA LYS A 314 -37.68 2.51 -6.88
C LYS A 314 -39.01 3.26 -7.10
N ASP A 315 -39.46 3.98 -6.07
CA ASP A 315 -40.69 4.77 -6.10
C ASP A 315 -40.62 5.86 -7.18
N ILE A 316 -39.51 6.61 -7.25
CA ILE A 316 -39.33 7.72 -8.20
C ILE A 316 -39.26 7.28 -9.66
N ILE A 317 -38.73 6.08 -9.92
CA ILE A 317 -38.67 5.53 -11.27
C ILE A 317 -39.88 4.66 -11.62
N GLY A 318 -40.83 4.48 -10.70
CA GLY A 318 -42.05 3.70 -10.94
C GLY A 318 -41.81 2.20 -11.13
N LEU A 319 -40.81 1.64 -10.43
CA LEU A 319 -40.53 0.20 -10.49
C LEU A 319 -41.53 -0.61 -9.65
N GLU A 320 -42.07 -1.68 -10.23
CA GLU A 320 -43.02 -2.59 -9.57
C GLU A 320 -42.46 -3.24 -8.29
N SER A 321 -43.33 -3.55 -7.33
CA SER A 321 -42.95 -4.13 -6.04
C SER A 321 -42.17 -5.45 -6.16
N THR A 322 -42.40 -6.25 -7.21
CA THR A 322 -41.72 -7.51 -7.50
C THR A 322 -40.31 -7.33 -8.09
N SER A 323 -40.01 -6.17 -8.69
CA SER A 323 -38.70 -5.85 -9.26
C SER A 323 -37.68 -5.45 -8.17
N SER A 324 -36.41 -5.81 -8.35
CA SER A 324 -35.35 -5.46 -7.38
C SER A 324 -34.06 -5.04 -8.06
N PHE A 325 -33.20 -4.30 -7.35
CA PHE A 325 -31.86 -4.00 -7.85
C PHE A 325 -30.93 -5.19 -7.61
N LYS A 326 -30.18 -5.61 -8.64
CA LYS A 326 -29.24 -6.74 -8.57
C LYS A 326 -28.27 -6.56 -7.40
N ASN A 327 -28.13 -7.59 -6.56
CA ASN A 327 -27.29 -7.62 -5.34
C ASN A 327 -27.72 -6.67 -4.20
N ILE A 328 -28.96 -6.18 -4.21
CA ILE A 328 -29.56 -5.40 -3.13
C ILE A 328 -30.76 -6.18 -2.60
N GLU A 329 -30.70 -6.52 -1.31
CA GLU A 329 -31.81 -7.18 -0.61
C GLU A 329 -32.71 -6.10 -0.01
N ASP A 330 -34.03 -6.26 -0.19
CA ASP A 330 -35.05 -5.37 0.36
C ASP A 330 -35.37 -5.66 1.83
N TYR A 331 -34.91 -6.81 2.35
CA TYR A 331 -35.20 -7.31 3.70
C TYR A 331 -33.91 -7.79 4.40
N GLU A 332 -33.85 -7.63 5.72
CA GLU A 332 -32.83 -8.18 6.60
C GLU A 332 -33.51 -8.93 7.74
N THR A 333 -32.99 -10.11 8.08
CA THR A 333 -33.49 -10.88 9.21
C THR A 333 -32.88 -10.35 10.50
N ASP A 334 -33.73 -9.96 11.46
CA ASP A 334 -33.26 -9.60 12.79
C ASP A 334 -32.55 -10.78 13.45
N LYS A 335 -31.38 -10.53 14.03
CA LYS A 335 -30.50 -11.60 14.53
C LYS A 335 -31.02 -12.26 15.80
N VAL A 336 -31.91 -11.59 16.53
CA VAL A 336 -32.41 -12.01 17.85
C VAL A 336 -33.80 -12.62 17.71
N SER A 337 -34.71 -11.92 17.04
CA SER A 337 -36.12 -12.31 16.86
C SER A 337 -36.38 -13.18 15.62
N GLY A 338 -35.50 -13.12 14.61
CA GLY A 338 -35.72 -13.83 13.35
C GLY A 338 -36.75 -13.19 12.41
N GLU A 339 -37.31 -12.03 12.77
CA GLU A 339 -38.28 -11.32 11.93
C GLU A 339 -37.64 -10.63 10.72
N PHE A 340 -38.38 -10.55 9.61
CA PHE A 340 -37.94 -9.86 8.40
C PHE A 340 -38.17 -8.35 8.52
N LEU A 341 -37.11 -7.58 8.76
CA LEU A 341 -37.15 -6.12 8.76
C LEU A 341 -36.89 -5.57 7.35
N LYS A 342 -37.68 -4.58 6.92
CA LYS A 342 -37.47 -3.88 5.65
C LYS A 342 -36.15 -3.10 5.70
N LYS A 343 -35.16 -3.45 4.88
CA LYS A 343 -33.82 -2.86 4.92
C LYS A 343 -33.82 -1.54 4.15
N THR A 344 -33.67 -0.41 4.83
CA THR A 344 -33.52 0.90 4.16
C THR A 344 -32.09 1.09 3.62
N ARG A 345 -31.66 0.21 2.72
CA ARG A 345 -30.32 0.30 2.14
C ARG A 345 -30.24 1.59 1.31
N LYS A 346 -29.17 2.37 1.54
CA LYS A 346 -28.95 3.64 0.87
C LYS A 346 -28.02 3.49 -0.32
N PHE A 347 -28.38 4.11 -1.43
CA PHE A 347 -27.46 4.35 -2.55
C PHE A 347 -26.50 5.47 -2.15
N VAL A 348 -25.20 5.19 -2.24
CA VAL A 348 -24.17 6.20 -1.90
C VAL A 348 -23.79 6.94 -3.17
N SER A 349 -24.45 8.08 -3.40
CA SER A 349 -24.10 8.98 -4.50
C SER A 349 -22.69 9.54 -4.30
N ALA A 350 -22.07 10.01 -5.38
CA ALA A 350 -20.76 10.64 -5.28
C ALA A 350 -20.82 12.14 -4.93
N PHE A 351 -22.00 12.79 -4.98
CA PHE A 351 -22.26 14.24 -4.83
C PHE A 351 -21.93 14.82 -3.44
N LYS A 352 -20.87 14.37 -2.79
CA LYS A 352 -20.50 14.78 -1.43
C LYS A 352 -20.02 16.23 -1.42
N GLY A 353 -19.19 16.62 -2.39
CA GLY A 353 -18.72 17.99 -2.55
C GLY A 353 -19.89 18.94 -2.82
N TYR A 354 -20.80 18.54 -3.71
CA TYR A 354 -22.05 19.28 -3.97
C TYR A 354 -22.87 19.51 -2.68
N HIS A 355 -23.10 18.47 -1.87
CA HIS A 355 -23.85 18.60 -0.60
C HIS A 355 -23.09 19.35 0.50
N GLU A 356 -21.75 19.32 0.50
CA GLU A 356 -20.93 20.12 1.41
C GLU A 356 -21.04 21.61 1.07
N LEU A 357 -20.88 21.98 -0.20
CA LEU A 357 -21.07 23.36 -0.67
C LEU A 357 -22.50 23.85 -0.39
N ARG A 358 -23.50 23.01 -0.69
CA ARG A 358 -24.92 23.30 -0.40
C ARG A 358 -25.15 23.71 1.04
N ARG A 359 -24.69 22.89 1.99
CA ARG A 359 -24.89 23.14 3.42
C ARG A 359 -24.26 24.44 3.89
N VAL A 360 -23.11 24.80 3.32
CA VAL A 360 -22.45 26.07 3.66
C VAL A 360 -23.28 27.23 3.11
N VAL A 361 -23.57 27.25 1.82
CA VAL A 361 -24.29 28.36 1.17
C VAL A 361 -25.70 28.53 1.75
N GLU A 362 -26.44 27.44 1.96
CA GLU A 362 -27.78 27.50 2.58
C GLU A 362 -27.74 28.03 4.02
N LYS A 363 -26.64 27.79 4.76
CA LYS A 363 -26.50 28.23 6.15
C LYS A 363 -26.17 29.71 6.27
N VAL A 364 -25.29 30.25 5.43
CA VAL A 364 -24.90 31.68 5.49
C VAL A 364 -25.78 32.60 4.65
N LEU A 365 -26.40 32.10 3.59
CA LEU A 365 -27.31 32.87 2.73
C LEU A 365 -28.71 32.24 2.72
N SER A 366 -29.07 31.52 1.65
CA SER A 366 -30.39 30.88 1.54
C SER A 366 -30.41 29.72 0.54
N LYS A 367 -31.53 28.97 0.53
CA LYS A 367 -31.80 27.92 -0.47
C LYS A 367 -31.86 28.46 -1.91
N THR A 368 -32.33 29.69 -2.09
CA THR A 368 -32.39 30.35 -3.41
C THR A 368 -30.99 30.62 -3.95
N HIS A 369 -30.08 31.12 -3.11
CA HIS A 369 -28.68 31.34 -3.50
C HIS A 369 -27.99 30.04 -3.89
N TRP A 370 -28.23 28.96 -3.14
CA TRP A 370 -27.74 27.65 -3.54
C TRP A 370 -28.34 27.20 -4.88
N HIS A 371 -29.65 27.38 -5.09
CA HIS A 371 -30.28 27.02 -6.35
C HIS A 371 -29.59 27.71 -7.53
N ASN A 372 -29.37 29.03 -7.43
CA ASN A 372 -28.68 29.82 -8.45
C ASN A 372 -27.24 29.32 -8.70
N LEU A 373 -26.45 29.15 -7.64
CA LEU A 373 -25.07 28.64 -7.74
C LEU A 373 -25.03 27.24 -8.36
N SER A 374 -26.00 26.39 -8.01
CA SER A 374 -26.02 24.99 -8.44
C SER A 374 -26.35 24.77 -9.92
N GLN A 375 -26.83 25.81 -10.62
CA GLN A 375 -27.03 25.78 -12.06
C GLN A 375 -25.71 25.95 -12.83
N ASP A 376 -24.70 26.60 -12.24
CA ASP A 376 -23.39 26.77 -12.86
C ASP A 376 -22.45 25.62 -12.48
N SER A 377 -22.50 24.55 -13.28
CA SER A 377 -21.63 23.39 -13.07
C SER A 377 -20.14 23.72 -13.22
N LYS A 378 -19.78 24.72 -14.05
CA LYS A 378 -18.38 25.08 -14.28
C LYS A 378 -17.81 25.80 -13.06
N LEU A 379 -18.55 26.76 -12.51
CA LEU A 379 -18.16 27.44 -11.28
C LEU A 379 -18.02 26.45 -10.10
N LEU A 380 -18.92 25.47 -9.99
CA LEU A 380 -18.77 24.39 -8.99
C LEU A 380 -17.52 23.53 -9.21
N ASP A 381 -17.16 23.26 -10.47
CA ASP A 381 -15.93 22.53 -10.81
C ASP A 381 -14.67 23.33 -10.47
N GLU A 382 -14.68 24.64 -10.70
CA GLU A 382 -13.58 25.56 -10.34
C GLU A 382 -13.40 25.65 -8.83
N ILE A 383 -14.49 25.88 -8.07
CA ILE A 383 -14.48 25.89 -6.60
C ILE A 383 -13.94 24.54 -6.08
N GLY A 384 -14.48 23.42 -6.57
CA GLY A 384 -14.05 22.09 -6.19
C GLY A 384 -12.56 21.83 -6.46
N THR A 385 -12.04 22.37 -7.57
CA THR A 385 -10.63 22.28 -7.96
C THR A 385 -9.73 23.12 -7.06
N ILE A 386 -10.09 24.37 -6.76
CA ILE A 386 -9.34 25.28 -5.88
C ILE A 386 -9.16 24.65 -4.49
N PHE A 387 -10.25 24.20 -3.87
CA PHE A 387 -10.21 23.56 -2.55
C PHE A 387 -9.45 22.23 -2.54
N SER A 388 -9.32 21.58 -3.69
CA SER A 388 -8.55 20.35 -3.84
C SER A 388 -7.05 20.61 -4.01
N ILE A 389 -6.67 21.70 -4.67
CA ILE A 389 -5.27 22.07 -5.00
C ILE A 389 -4.61 22.89 -3.88
N HIS A 390 -5.29 23.91 -3.37
CA HIS A 390 -4.73 24.83 -2.39
C HIS A 390 -5.08 24.37 -0.96
N LYS A 391 -4.16 24.62 -0.03
CA LYS A 391 -4.25 24.16 1.37
C LYS A 391 -3.98 25.25 2.41
N SER A 392 -3.77 26.49 1.97
CA SER A 392 -3.74 27.66 2.86
C SER A 392 -4.92 28.56 2.52
N ASP A 393 -5.53 29.12 3.56
CA ASP A 393 -6.70 29.99 3.43
C ASP A 393 -6.38 31.21 2.54
N ASP A 394 -5.19 31.80 2.67
CA ASP A 394 -4.75 32.94 1.84
C ASP A 394 -4.71 32.63 0.34
N LYS A 395 -4.20 31.44 -0.03
CA LYS A 395 -4.11 31.02 -1.44
C LYS A 395 -5.48 30.62 -2.01
N ILE A 396 -6.34 30.06 -1.16
CA ILE A 396 -7.73 29.77 -1.55
C ILE A 396 -8.46 31.09 -1.78
N LYS A 397 -8.29 32.08 -0.90
CA LYS A 397 -8.88 33.42 -1.07
C LYS A 397 -8.44 34.06 -2.38
N GLU A 398 -7.13 34.14 -2.63
CA GLU A 398 -6.57 34.66 -3.89
C GLU A 398 -7.15 33.96 -5.13
N ALA A 399 -7.30 32.63 -5.08
CA ALA A 399 -7.85 31.85 -6.19
C ALA A 399 -9.38 31.95 -6.33
N LEU A 400 -10.12 32.21 -5.24
CA LEU A 400 -11.56 32.46 -5.30
C LEU A 400 -11.86 33.88 -5.78
N ASP A 401 -10.96 34.83 -5.53
CA ASP A 401 -11.10 36.22 -5.97
C ASP A 401 -11.00 36.39 -7.48
N SER A 402 -10.37 35.46 -8.20
CA SER A 402 -10.38 35.43 -9.65
C SER A 402 -11.65 34.82 -10.27
N LEU A 403 -12.57 34.26 -9.47
CA LEU A 403 -13.82 33.67 -9.97
C LEU A 403 -14.93 34.72 -10.08
N THR A 404 -15.78 34.55 -11.09
CA THR A 404 -16.96 35.40 -11.31
C THR A 404 -18.22 34.73 -10.76
N PHE A 405 -18.90 35.39 -9.82
CA PHE A 405 -20.19 34.96 -9.27
C PHE A 405 -21.30 35.86 -9.83
N SER A 406 -21.82 35.51 -11.01
CA SER A 406 -22.74 36.36 -11.80
C SER A 406 -24.10 36.66 -11.13
N MET A 407 -24.52 35.86 -10.15
CA MET A 407 -25.84 35.93 -9.51
C MET A 407 -25.77 36.36 -8.03
N PHE A 408 -24.68 37.02 -7.62
CA PHE A 408 -24.43 37.43 -6.24
C PHE A 408 -23.96 38.89 -6.20
N THR A 409 -24.35 39.62 -5.15
CA THR A 409 -23.78 40.93 -4.85
C THR A 409 -22.38 40.79 -4.25
N GLU A 410 -21.56 41.85 -4.31
CA GLU A 410 -20.18 41.83 -3.79
C GLU A 410 -20.12 41.43 -2.30
N ASN A 411 -21.07 41.90 -1.50
CA ASN A 411 -21.16 41.53 -0.09
C ASN A 411 -21.47 40.04 0.09
N GLU A 412 -22.44 39.50 -0.66
CA GLU A 412 -22.79 38.08 -0.61
C GLU A 412 -21.64 37.18 -1.07
N ILE A 413 -20.89 37.61 -2.09
CA ILE A 413 -19.68 36.92 -2.57
C ILE A 413 -18.66 36.79 -1.44
N ASN A 414 -18.38 37.89 -0.73
CA ASN A 414 -17.42 37.89 0.38
C ASN A 414 -17.87 36.96 1.52
N VAL A 415 -19.15 37.04 1.92
CA VAL A 415 -19.73 36.16 2.95
C VAL A 415 -19.60 34.68 2.56
N VAL A 416 -19.90 34.34 1.30
CA VAL A 416 -19.80 32.95 0.81
C VAL A 416 -18.35 32.49 0.77
N LYS A 417 -17.43 33.30 0.24
CA LYS A 417 -16.00 32.95 0.16
C LYS A 417 -15.44 32.66 1.55
N GLU A 418 -15.69 33.52 2.53
CA GLU A 418 -15.22 33.33 3.91
C GLU A 418 -15.81 32.07 4.54
N ALA A 419 -17.11 31.83 4.36
CA ALA A 419 -17.79 30.65 4.88
C ALA A 419 -17.24 29.34 4.26
N LEU A 420 -16.95 29.35 2.95
CA LEU A 420 -16.36 28.22 2.24
C LEU A 420 -14.93 27.94 2.75
N ILE A 421 -14.08 28.97 2.88
CA ILE A 421 -12.72 28.85 3.40
C ILE A 421 -12.74 28.23 4.81
N GLY A 422 -13.67 28.67 5.66
CA GLY A 422 -13.81 28.19 7.03
C GLY A 422 -14.47 26.81 7.19
N SER A 423 -15.04 26.22 6.13
CA SER A 423 -15.87 25.00 6.25
C SER A 423 -15.51 23.86 5.29
N ILE A 424 -14.83 24.13 4.17
CA ILE A 424 -14.66 23.17 3.07
C ILE A 424 -13.21 22.71 2.95
N SER A 425 -12.96 21.40 2.89
CA SER A 425 -11.64 20.84 2.59
C SER A 425 -11.76 19.64 1.68
N PHE A 426 -11.20 19.73 0.47
CA PHE A 426 -11.29 18.68 -0.53
C PHE A 426 -9.94 18.04 -0.84
N ASP A 427 -10.01 16.80 -1.29
CA ASP A 427 -8.87 15.99 -1.67
C ASP A 427 -9.23 15.06 -2.83
N GLN A 428 -8.21 14.32 -3.30
CA GLN A 428 -8.32 13.29 -4.33
C GLN A 428 -8.66 13.80 -5.73
N PHE A 429 -8.22 13.04 -6.73
CA PHE A 429 -8.42 13.33 -8.14
C PHE A 429 -8.83 12.02 -8.84
N ILE A 430 -9.65 12.13 -9.89
CA ILE A 430 -10.00 10.99 -10.75
C ILE A 430 -9.02 10.88 -11.93
N TYR A 431 -9.07 9.81 -12.73
CA TYR A 431 -8.11 9.60 -13.83
C TYR A 431 -8.39 10.40 -15.12
N LEU A 432 -9.45 11.21 -15.13
CA LEU A 432 -9.90 12.00 -16.28
C LEU A 432 -9.81 13.48 -15.93
N SER A 433 -9.52 14.34 -16.91
CA SER A 433 -9.61 15.80 -16.80
C SER A 433 -11.06 16.28 -16.91
N LEU A 434 -11.34 17.50 -16.45
CA LEU A 434 -12.66 18.13 -16.63
C LEU A 434 -13.03 18.20 -18.12
N LYS A 435 -12.08 18.59 -18.98
CA LYS A 435 -12.24 18.58 -20.45
C LYS A 435 -12.65 17.22 -21.03
N ALA A 436 -12.10 16.12 -20.51
CA ALA A 436 -12.50 14.78 -20.94
C ALA A 436 -13.89 14.42 -20.42
N LEU A 437 -14.22 14.82 -19.19
CA LEU A 437 -15.55 14.61 -18.63
C LEU A 437 -16.62 15.38 -19.42
N ASP A 438 -16.35 16.62 -19.83
CA ASP A 438 -17.27 17.42 -20.64
C ASP A 438 -17.68 16.73 -21.94
N LYS A 439 -16.75 16.00 -22.57
CA LYS A 439 -17.03 15.20 -23.77
C LYS A 439 -17.75 13.88 -23.48
N LEU A 440 -17.49 13.24 -22.34
CA LEU A 440 -18.03 11.92 -21.99
C LEU A 440 -19.41 11.97 -21.35
N LEU A 441 -19.67 12.95 -20.49
CA LEU A 441 -20.89 13.06 -19.70
C LEU A 441 -22.18 13.12 -20.54
N PRO A 442 -22.25 13.79 -21.71
CA PRO A 442 -23.44 13.77 -22.55
C PRO A 442 -23.90 12.36 -22.91
N TYR A 443 -23.00 11.52 -23.43
CA TYR A 443 -23.30 10.12 -23.79
C TYR A 443 -23.66 9.27 -22.58
N MET A 444 -23.01 9.48 -21.43
CA MET A 444 -23.32 8.73 -20.21
C MET A 444 -24.67 9.11 -19.61
N ARG A 445 -25.10 10.37 -19.75
CA ARG A 445 -26.46 10.79 -19.38
C ARG A 445 -27.52 10.11 -20.27
N ASP A 446 -27.19 9.84 -21.53
CA ASP A 446 -28.00 9.01 -22.43
C ASP A 446 -27.94 7.50 -22.14
N GLY A 447 -27.34 7.09 -21.02
CA GLY A 447 -27.27 5.69 -20.58
C GLY A 447 -26.17 4.86 -21.23
N LYS A 448 -25.30 5.46 -22.06
CA LYS A 448 -24.16 4.76 -22.65
C LYS A 448 -23.14 4.40 -21.58
N ARG A 449 -22.60 3.19 -21.65
CA ARG A 449 -21.51 2.79 -20.74
C ARG A 449 -20.26 3.63 -21.01
N TYR A 450 -19.35 3.64 -20.04
CA TYR A 450 -18.09 4.36 -20.15
C TYR A 450 -17.26 3.93 -21.38
N ASP A 451 -17.18 2.63 -21.66
CA ASP A 451 -16.48 2.10 -22.84
C ASP A 451 -17.11 2.58 -24.15
N GLU A 452 -18.44 2.55 -24.23
CA GLU A 452 -19.22 3.04 -25.38
C GLU A 452 -19.03 4.55 -25.58
N ALA A 453 -19.12 5.34 -24.50
CA ALA A 453 -18.91 6.78 -24.54
C ALA A 453 -17.48 7.15 -24.99
N VAL A 454 -16.47 6.41 -24.53
CA VAL A 454 -15.07 6.58 -24.98
C VAL A 454 -14.94 6.33 -26.48
N THR A 455 -15.58 5.27 -27.01
CA THR A 455 -15.61 4.98 -28.44
C THR A 455 -16.31 6.09 -29.23
N LEU A 456 -17.48 6.56 -28.76
CA LEU A 456 -18.26 7.62 -29.42
C LEU A 456 -17.55 8.97 -29.47
N VAL A 457 -16.79 9.32 -28.44
CA VAL A 457 -15.94 10.52 -28.41
C VAL A 457 -14.74 10.38 -29.36
N GLY A 458 -14.42 9.16 -29.81
CA GLY A 458 -13.23 8.89 -30.62
C GLY A 458 -11.94 8.79 -29.80
N TYR A 459 -12.04 8.66 -28.47
CA TYR A 459 -10.87 8.45 -27.63
C TYR A 459 -10.29 7.05 -27.86
N LYS A 460 -9.05 7.01 -28.34
CA LYS A 460 -8.27 5.77 -28.47
C LYS A 460 -7.22 5.73 -27.37
N LYS A 461 -7.03 4.56 -26.77
CA LYS A 461 -5.86 4.32 -25.94
C LYS A 461 -4.65 4.29 -26.87
N GLU A 462 -3.71 5.22 -26.71
CA GLU A 462 -2.42 5.15 -27.39
C GLU A 462 -1.78 3.80 -27.09
N SER A 463 -1.48 3.04 -28.14
CA SER A 463 -0.72 1.80 -28.00
C SER A 463 0.73 2.21 -27.74
N GLY A 464 1.35 1.63 -26.71
CA GLY A 464 2.75 1.92 -26.43
C GLY A 464 3.65 1.45 -27.59
N ILE A 465 4.84 2.04 -27.66
CA ILE A 465 5.87 1.62 -28.61
C ILE A 465 6.51 0.35 -28.06
N GLN A 466 6.30 -0.78 -28.77
CA GLN A 466 6.91 -2.06 -28.40
C GLN A 466 8.40 -2.04 -28.77
N GLU A 467 9.25 -2.37 -27.80
CA GLU A 467 10.69 -2.50 -27.99
C GLU A 467 11.14 -3.95 -27.83
N LYS A 468 12.31 -4.29 -28.39
CA LYS A 468 12.94 -5.61 -28.21
C LYS A 468 13.14 -5.96 -26.73
N PHE A 469 13.47 -4.98 -25.90
CA PHE A 469 13.69 -5.15 -24.47
C PHE A 469 12.65 -4.36 -23.68
N LEU A 470 12.21 -4.91 -22.54
CA LEU A 470 11.27 -4.20 -21.69
C LEU A 470 11.95 -2.95 -21.09
N ARG A 471 11.41 -1.77 -21.40
CA ARG A 471 11.90 -0.48 -20.90
C ARG A 471 11.66 -0.30 -19.39
N ALA A 472 12.35 0.67 -18.81
CA ALA A 472 12.11 1.06 -17.41
C ALA A 472 10.87 1.95 -17.29
N LEU A 473 10.27 1.99 -16.09
CA LEU A 473 9.20 2.94 -15.77
C LEU A 473 9.70 4.38 -15.93
N ASN A 474 8.96 5.20 -16.67
CA ASN A 474 9.26 6.63 -16.86
C ASN A 474 8.91 7.44 -15.59
N LYS A 475 9.13 8.77 -15.59
CA LYS A 475 8.90 9.62 -14.41
C LYS A 475 7.42 9.69 -14.00
N GLU A 476 6.51 9.68 -14.96
CA GLU A 476 5.07 9.76 -14.74
C GLU A 476 4.55 8.45 -14.13
N GLU A 477 4.87 7.31 -14.74
CA GLU A 477 4.55 5.97 -14.23
C GLU A 477 5.14 5.75 -12.83
N GLN A 478 6.37 6.24 -12.59
CA GLN A 478 6.95 6.23 -11.25
C GLN A 478 6.18 7.11 -10.26
N SER A 479 5.52 8.17 -10.71
CA SER A 479 4.75 9.04 -9.82
C SER A 479 3.36 8.47 -9.54
N GLU A 480 2.70 7.92 -10.57
CA GLU A 480 1.40 7.27 -10.46
C GLU A 480 1.45 6.01 -9.59
N LEU A 481 2.49 5.20 -9.73
CA LEU A 481 2.63 3.95 -9.01
C LEU A 481 3.19 4.24 -7.61
N THR A 482 2.34 4.55 -6.63
CA THR A 482 2.83 5.01 -5.33
C THR A 482 3.53 3.91 -4.52
N ASN A 483 3.18 2.64 -4.74
CA ASN A 483 3.73 1.50 -3.99
C ASN A 483 5.18 1.17 -4.40
N SER A 484 6.13 1.40 -3.50
CA SER A 484 7.56 1.11 -3.73
C SER A 484 7.89 -0.38 -3.85
N VAL A 485 7.12 -1.27 -3.22
CA VAL A 485 7.29 -2.72 -3.31
C VAL A 485 7.04 -3.18 -4.74
N VAL A 486 5.93 -2.72 -5.32
CA VAL A 486 5.60 -3.02 -6.72
C VAL A 486 6.66 -2.47 -7.66
N LYS A 487 7.06 -1.20 -7.53
CA LYS A 487 8.10 -0.61 -8.40
C LYS A 487 9.36 -1.48 -8.44
N ARG A 488 9.76 -2.00 -7.28
CA ARG A 488 10.93 -2.87 -7.18
C ARG A 488 10.68 -4.22 -7.86
N ALA A 489 9.51 -4.82 -7.64
CA ALA A 489 9.13 -6.07 -8.30
C ALA A 489 9.12 -5.92 -9.84
N ILE A 490 8.53 -4.84 -10.39
CA ILE A 490 8.56 -4.53 -11.83
C ILE A 490 10.01 -4.38 -12.31
N ALA A 491 10.83 -3.62 -11.58
CA ALA A 491 12.22 -3.40 -11.95
C ALA A 491 13.05 -4.69 -11.95
N GLN A 492 12.79 -5.64 -11.05
CA GLN A 492 13.47 -6.94 -11.03
C GLN A 492 12.92 -7.87 -12.11
N THR A 493 11.60 -7.91 -12.30
CA THR A 493 10.96 -8.66 -13.39
C THR A 493 11.51 -8.22 -14.74
N ARG A 494 11.66 -6.91 -14.97
CA ARG A 494 12.30 -6.35 -16.16
C ARG A 494 13.72 -6.86 -16.37
N LYS A 495 14.52 -6.93 -15.29
CA LYS A 495 15.90 -7.43 -15.38
C LYS A 495 15.94 -8.91 -15.76
N VAL A 496 15.04 -9.71 -15.21
CA VAL A 496 14.89 -11.14 -15.53
C VAL A 496 14.47 -11.29 -17.00
N ILE A 497 13.37 -10.65 -17.43
CA ILE A 497 12.89 -10.68 -18.82
C ILE A 497 14.01 -10.30 -19.79
N ASN A 498 14.68 -9.17 -19.58
CA ASN A 498 15.71 -8.70 -20.52
C ASN A 498 16.97 -9.58 -20.50
N ALA A 499 17.27 -10.27 -19.39
CA ALA A 499 18.35 -11.26 -19.35
C ALA A 499 17.95 -12.52 -20.14
N LEU A 500 16.73 -13.01 -19.96
CA LEU A 500 16.20 -14.15 -20.71
C LEU A 500 16.10 -13.87 -22.22
N ILE A 501 15.72 -12.65 -22.62
CA ILE A 501 15.70 -12.26 -24.05
C ILE A 501 17.11 -12.27 -24.65
N ARG A 502 18.14 -11.87 -23.88
CA ARG A 502 19.52 -11.92 -24.35
C ARG A 502 20.02 -13.36 -24.57
N GLU A 503 19.56 -14.30 -23.76
CA GLU A 503 20.00 -15.70 -23.80
C GLU A 503 19.17 -16.57 -24.75
N TYR A 504 17.85 -16.38 -24.77
CA TYR A 504 16.90 -17.25 -25.49
C TYR A 504 16.21 -16.56 -26.68
N GLY A 505 16.39 -15.25 -26.87
CA GLY A 505 15.68 -14.47 -27.89
C GLY A 505 14.26 -14.04 -27.47
N GLN A 506 13.48 -13.51 -28.41
CA GLN A 506 12.11 -13.06 -28.14
C GLN A 506 11.16 -14.23 -27.81
N PHE A 507 10.10 -13.90 -27.07
CA PHE A 507 9.07 -14.84 -26.65
C PHE A 507 7.79 -14.67 -27.49
N ASP A 508 7.08 -15.78 -27.70
CA ASP A 508 5.77 -15.75 -28.32
C ASP A 508 4.71 -15.25 -27.34
N LYS A 509 4.79 -15.70 -26.08
CA LYS A 509 3.84 -15.36 -25.03
C LYS A 509 4.52 -15.20 -23.67
N VAL A 510 3.91 -14.38 -22.81
CA VAL A 510 4.30 -14.22 -21.41
C VAL A 510 3.11 -14.51 -20.51
N HIS A 511 3.26 -15.46 -19.59
CA HIS A 511 2.27 -15.77 -18.57
C HIS A 511 2.77 -15.25 -17.22
N ILE A 512 1.93 -14.49 -16.51
CA ILE A 512 2.28 -13.86 -15.24
C ILE A 512 1.31 -14.29 -14.15
N GLU A 513 1.82 -14.64 -12.97
CA GLU A 513 1.07 -14.67 -11.73
C GLU A 513 1.64 -13.61 -10.80
N LEU A 514 0.75 -12.92 -10.08
CA LEU A 514 1.12 -12.02 -9.00
C LEU A 514 0.63 -12.58 -7.69
N THR A 515 1.53 -12.64 -6.70
CA THR A 515 1.15 -13.13 -5.37
C THR A 515 0.05 -12.25 -4.77
N ARG A 516 -0.75 -12.81 -3.85
CA ARG A 516 -1.82 -12.03 -3.19
C ARG A 516 -1.26 -10.82 -2.43
N GLU A 517 -0.03 -10.92 -1.94
CA GLU A 517 0.65 -9.90 -1.15
C GLU A 517 0.99 -8.65 -1.96
N ILE A 518 1.45 -8.80 -3.21
CA ILE A 518 1.83 -7.65 -4.03
C ILE A 518 0.63 -6.77 -4.43
N LYS A 519 -0.57 -7.35 -4.41
CA LYS A 519 -1.84 -6.69 -4.76
C LYS A 519 -2.44 -5.88 -3.60
N LYS A 520 -1.87 -6.00 -2.40
CA LYS A 520 -2.51 -5.59 -1.15
C LYS A 520 -1.64 -4.65 -0.33
N SER A 521 -2.28 -3.73 0.40
CA SER A 521 -1.56 -2.86 1.33
C SER A 521 -0.95 -3.67 2.49
N HIS A 522 -0.05 -3.08 3.27
CA HIS A 522 0.44 -3.74 4.49
C HIS A 522 -0.69 -4.00 5.51
N LYS A 523 -1.63 -3.05 5.65
CA LYS A 523 -2.82 -3.21 6.49
C LYS A 523 -3.67 -4.39 6.03
N ASP A 524 -3.97 -4.45 4.74
CA ASP A 524 -4.75 -5.54 4.14
C ASP A 524 -4.06 -6.90 4.33
N ARG A 525 -2.72 -6.96 4.18
CA ARG A 525 -1.94 -8.18 4.43
C ARG A 525 -2.05 -8.64 5.88
N ASN A 526 -1.99 -7.71 6.83
CA ASN A 526 -2.19 -8.01 8.25
C ASN A 526 -3.62 -8.46 8.57
N GLU A 527 -4.64 -7.86 7.94
CA GLU A 527 -6.03 -8.30 8.07
C GLU A 527 -6.22 -9.71 7.50
N ILE A 528 -5.60 -10.02 6.35
CA ILE A 528 -5.59 -11.37 5.77
C ILE A 528 -4.90 -12.35 6.72
N LYS A 529 -3.73 -11.99 7.28
CA LYS A 529 -3.01 -12.84 8.24
C LYS A 529 -3.86 -13.12 9.48
N LYS A 530 -4.46 -12.09 10.08
CA LYS A 530 -5.40 -12.24 11.19
C LYS A 530 -6.61 -13.10 10.81
N GLY A 531 -7.12 -12.94 9.58
CA GLY A 531 -8.19 -13.77 9.04
C GLY A 531 -7.79 -15.24 8.88
N GLN A 532 -6.55 -15.50 8.44
CA GLN A 532 -5.97 -16.85 8.34
C GLN A 532 -5.75 -17.47 9.72
N GLU A 533 -5.27 -16.71 10.70
CA GLU A 533 -5.12 -17.15 12.10
C GLU A 533 -6.48 -17.49 12.72
N LYS A 534 -7.48 -16.64 12.54
CA LYS A 534 -8.87 -16.92 12.96
C LYS A 534 -9.43 -18.16 12.27
N TYR A 535 -9.15 -18.32 10.98
CA TYR A 535 -9.57 -19.49 10.21
C TYR A 535 -8.88 -20.78 10.68
N GLN A 536 -7.61 -20.69 11.03
CA GLN A 536 -6.84 -21.81 11.57
C GLN A 536 -7.38 -22.24 12.94
N LYS A 537 -7.66 -21.28 13.83
CA LYS A 537 -8.34 -21.56 15.12
C LYS A 537 -9.71 -22.22 14.92
N PHE A 538 -10.53 -21.68 14.02
CA PHE A 538 -11.82 -22.32 13.68
C PHE A 538 -11.63 -23.75 13.14
N LYS A 539 -10.60 -23.99 12.32
CA LYS A 539 -10.30 -25.34 11.83
C LYS A 539 -9.90 -26.29 12.97
N GLU A 540 -9.10 -25.81 13.91
CA GLU A 540 -8.71 -26.55 15.12
C GLU A 540 -9.93 -26.86 16.00
N GLU A 541 -10.84 -25.91 16.21
CA GLU A 541 -12.13 -26.13 16.89
C GLU A 541 -12.96 -27.23 16.21
N VAL A 542 -13.08 -27.19 14.88
CA VAL A 542 -13.78 -28.23 14.12
C VAL A 542 -13.11 -29.61 14.27
N VAL A 543 -11.77 -29.67 14.33
CA VAL A 543 -11.04 -30.92 14.60
C VAL A 543 -11.30 -31.42 16.02
N GLN A 544 -11.29 -30.53 17.02
CA GLN A 544 -11.60 -30.90 18.41
C GLN A 544 -13.03 -31.42 18.56
N ASP A 545 -13.99 -30.78 17.90
CA ASP A 545 -15.37 -31.24 17.93
C ASP A 545 -15.55 -32.58 17.20
N PHE A 546 -14.77 -32.84 16.15
CA PHE A 546 -14.73 -34.14 15.50
C PHE A 546 -14.17 -35.21 16.45
N ILE A 547 -13.05 -34.93 17.13
CA ILE A 547 -12.45 -35.86 18.10
C ILE A 547 -13.43 -36.19 19.22
N LYS A 548 -14.15 -35.18 19.76
CA LYS A 548 -15.18 -35.41 20.79
C LYS A 548 -16.31 -36.34 20.34
N LEU A 549 -16.68 -36.30 19.06
CA LEU A 549 -17.79 -37.09 18.51
C LEU A 549 -17.36 -38.50 18.08
N PHE A 550 -16.12 -38.69 17.63
CA PHE A 550 -15.67 -39.93 16.98
C PHE A 550 -14.44 -40.59 17.62
N ASP A 551 -13.90 -40.00 18.68
CA ASP A 551 -12.71 -40.47 19.42
C ASP A 551 -11.48 -40.75 18.54
N ARG A 552 -11.32 -39.97 17.47
CA ARG A 552 -10.18 -40.05 16.55
C ARG A 552 -9.97 -38.76 15.77
N GLU A 553 -8.77 -38.58 15.20
CA GLU A 553 -8.51 -37.48 14.28
C GLU A 553 -9.19 -37.67 12.89
N PRO A 554 -9.69 -36.58 12.27
CA PRO A 554 -10.30 -36.65 10.95
C PRO A 554 -9.27 -36.68 9.82
N LYS A 555 -9.54 -37.47 8.77
CA LYS A 555 -8.82 -37.37 7.49
C LYS A 555 -9.23 -36.09 6.75
N GLY A 556 -8.41 -35.63 5.80
CA GLY A 556 -8.63 -34.36 5.10
C GLY A 556 -10.01 -34.18 4.44
N ALA A 557 -10.53 -35.23 3.79
CA ALA A 557 -11.86 -35.21 3.17
C ALA A 557 -13.01 -35.26 4.19
N GLU A 558 -12.84 -36.03 5.28
CA GLU A 558 -13.80 -36.12 6.39
C GLU A 558 -13.96 -34.77 7.09
N LEU A 559 -12.84 -34.08 7.33
CA LEU A 559 -12.86 -32.75 7.94
C LEU A 559 -13.65 -31.74 7.11
N LEU A 560 -13.55 -31.81 5.78
CA LEU A 560 -14.33 -30.93 4.90
C LEU A 560 -15.83 -31.28 4.94
N LYS A 561 -16.21 -32.57 4.91
CA LYS A 561 -17.61 -33.01 5.05
C LYS A 561 -18.19 -32.55 6.39
N PHE A 562 -17.50 -32.81 7.50
CA PHE A 562 -17.93 -32.44 8.84
C PHE A 562 -18.08 -30.92 9.02
N ARG A 563 -17.18 -30.16 8.41
CA ARG A 563 -17.28 -28.70 8.40
C ARG A 563 -18.51 -28.20 7.64
N LEU A 564 -18.75 -28.72 6.44
CA LEU A 564 -19.92 -28.33 5.63
C LEU A 564 -21.23 -28.74 6.31
N TRP A 565 -21.23 -29.91 6.98
CA TRP A 565 -22.32 -30.37 7.83
C TRP A 565 -22.65 -29.34 8.93
N LYS A 566 -21.65 -28.85 9.67
CA LYS A 566 -21.86 -27.77 10.66
C LYS A 566 -22.33 -26.46 10.04
N GLU A 567 -21.81 -26.09 8.87
CA GLU A 567 -22.22 -24.87 8.16
C GLU A 567 -23.69 -24.91 7.72
N GLN A 568 -24.25 -26.11 7.54
CA GLN A 568 -25.60 -26.37 7.04
C GLN A 568 -26.54 -26.91 8.13
N ASP A 569 -26.19 -26.71 9.41
CA ASP A 569 -26.97 -27.16 10.57
C ASP A 569 -27.31 -28.67 10.53
N GLY A 570 -26.48 -29.46 9.86
CA GLY A 570 -26.60 -30.90 9.73
C GLY A 570 -27.53 -31.41 8.62
N TYR A 571 -28.04 -30.53 7.75
CA TYR A 571 -28.99 -30.89 6.70
C TYR A 571 -28.36 -30.92 5.30
N CYS A 572 -28.95 -31.73 4.42
CA CYS A 572 -28.63 -31.74 3.00
C CYS A 572 -28.92 -30.38 2.37
N ALA A 573 -27.98 -29.85 1.57
CA ALA A 573 -28.17 -28.56 0.93
C ALA A 573 -29.34 -28.50 -0.07
N TYR A 574 -29.74 -29.63 -0.67
CA TYR A 574 -30.78 -29.67 -1.72
C TYR A 574 -32.12 -30.28 -1.29
N SER A 575 -32.14 -31.09 -0.24
CA SER A 575 -33.35 -31.77 0.23
C SER A 575 -33.57 -31.65 1.74
N GLY A 576 -32.74 -30.86 2.43
CA GLY A 576 -32.80 -30.64 3.88
C GLY A 576 -34.11 -30.05 4.40
N TYR A 577 -34.93 -29.47 3.52
CA TYR A 577 -36.21 -28.86 3.85
C TYR A 577 -37.42 -29.82 3.72
N ILE A 578 -37.22 -31.05 3.25
CA ILE A 578 -38.29 -32.03 2.96
C ILE A 578 -38.60 -32.90 4.20
N GLY A 579 -38.69 -32.28 5.38
CA GLY A 579 -39.13 -32.90 6.64
C GLY A 579 -38.02 -33.39 7.60
N GLU A 580 -38.43 -33.79 8.82
CA GLU A 580 -37.53 -34.10 9.97
C GLU A 580 -36.56 -35.28 9.72
N LYS A 581 -36.87 -36.19 8.78
CA LYS A 581 -35.99 -37.30 8.40
C LYS A 581 -34.77 -36.86 7.56
N ALA A 582 -34.67 -35.58 7.17
CA ALA A 582 -33.62 -35.05 6.32
C ALA A 582 -32.32 -34.69 7.06
N TYR A 583 -32.29 -34.80 8.40
CA TYR A 583 -31.08 -34.61 9.19
C TYR A 583 -30.04 -35.71 8.91
N ILE A 584 -28.83 -35.29 8.60
CA ILE A 584 -27.70 -36.19 8.34
C ILE A 584 -27.04 -36.49 9.68
N LYS A 585 -27.26 -37.68 10.24
CA LYS A 585 -26.58 -38.10 11.47
C LYS A 585 -25.05 -38.12 11.28
N PRO A 586 -24.25 -37.53 12.19
CA PRO A 586 -22.79 -37.50 12.09
C PRO A 586 -22.17 -38.89 11.94
N GLU A 587 -22.69 -39.88 12.65
CA GLU A 587 -22.22 -41.28 12.62
C GLU A 587 -22.43 -41.87 11.24
N LYS A 588 -23.60 -41.62 10.63
CA LYS A 588 -23.93 -42.08 9.28
C LYS A 588 -23.10 -41.37 8.22
N LEU A 589 -22.83 -40.08 8.40
CA LEU A 589 -21.97 -39.28 7.51
C LEU A 589 -20.54 -39.83 7.45
N MET A 590 -20.03 -40.38 8.55
CA MET A 590 -18.68 -40.95 8.63
C MET A 590 -18.62 -42.43 8.28
N ALA A 591 -19.62 -43.22 8.68
CA ALA A 591 -19.65 -44.67 8.44
C ALA A 591 -19.93 -45.01 6.97
N ASP A 592 -20.84 -44.28 6.33
CA ASP A 592 -21.20 -44.50 4.92
C ASP A 592 -20.66 -43.36 4.04
N VAL A 593 -19.51 -43.61 3.43
CA VAL A 593 -18.83 -42.67 2.54
C VAL A 593 -19.71 -42.28 1.34
N LYS A 594 -20.65 -43.15 0.94
CA LYS A 594 -21.58 -42.95 -0.18
C LYS A 594 -22.91 -42.31 0.23
N TYR A 595 -23.15 -42.07 1.52
CA TYR A 595 -24.42 -41.49 1.96
C TYR A 595 -24.57 -40.02 1.53
N ALA A 596 -23.52 -39.24 1.76
CA ALA A 596 -23.47 -37.82 1.45
C ALA A 596 -22.15 -37.43 0.79
N GLU A 597 -22.23 -36.53 -0.18
CA GLU A 597 -21.13 -36.07 -1.01
C GLU A 597 -20.97 -34.55 -0.93
N ILE A 598 -19.79 -34.09 -1.35
CA ILE A 598 -19.52 -32.66 -1.50
C ILE A 598 -19.79 -32.31 -2.95
N ASP A 599 -20.81 -31.50 -3.21
CA ASP A 599 -21.16 -31.01 -4.53
C ASP A 599 -20.64 -29.57 -4.77
N HIS A 600 -20.38 -29.27 -6.03
CA HIS A 600 -20.17 -27.92 -6.53
C HIS A 600 -21.51 -27.28 -6.92
N ILE A 601 -21.92 -26.25 -6.18
CA ILE A 601 -23.17 -25.51 -6.40
C ILE A 601 -23.29 -25.09 -7.87
N LEU A 602 -22.34 -24.27 -8.34
CA LEU A 602 -22.16 -24.02 -9.77
C LEU A 602 -21.24 -25.10 -10.33
N PRO A 603 -21.65 -25.84 -11.36
CA PRO A 603 -20.87 -26.95 -11.90
C PRO A 603 -19.44 -26.53 -12.20
N TYR A 604 -18.48 -27.32 -11.73
CA TYR A 604 -17.06 -26.99 -11.87
C TYR A 604 -16.64 -26.90 -13.35
N SER A 605 -17.21 -27.76 -14.21
CA SER A 605 -16.87 -27.75 -15.64
C SER A 605 -17.27 -26.44 -16.34
N ARG A 606 -18.34 -25.80 -15.87
CA ARG A 606 -18.92 -24.54 -16.38
C ARG A 606 -18.33 -23.30 -15.69
N SER A 607 -17.94 -23.40 -14.42
CA SER A 607 -17.50 -22.25 -13.62
C SER A 607 -15.99 -22.19 -13.31
N LEU A 608 -15.29 -23.33 -13.32
CA LEU A 608 -13.92 -23.51 -12.79
C LEU A 608 -13.74 -23.06 -11.32
N ASP A 609 -14.82 -23.03 -10.54
CA ASP A 609 -14.79 -22.60 -9.14
C ASP A 609 -14.73 -23.80 -8.18
N ASP A 610 -13.53 -24.13 -7.69
CA ASP A 610 -13.33 -25.14 -6.64
C ASP A 610 -13.31 -24.53 -5.21
N GLY A 611 -13.69 -23.26 -5.08
CA GLY A 611 -13.67 -22.54 -3.82
C GLY A 611 -14.71 -23.07 -2.83
N LEU A 612 -14.45 -22.91 -1.53
CA LEU A 612 -15.37 -23.34 -0.47
C LEU A 612 -16.78 -22.73 -0.59
N ASN A 613 -16.89 -21.48 -1.08
CA ASN A 613 -18.19 -20.84 -1.31
C ASN A 613 -18.97 -21.50 -2.45
N ASN A 614 -18.36 -22.40 -3.23
CA ASN A 614 -19.03 -23.21 -4.23
C ASN A 614 -19.28 -24.65 -3.77
N LYS A 615 -18.89 -25.04 -2.54
CA LYS A 615 -18.99 -26.42 -2.06
C LYS A 615 -20.07 -26.57 -1.01
N VAL A 616 -20.96 -27.54 -1.17
CA VAL A 616 -22.00 -27.88 -0.19
C VAL A 616 -22.01 -29.37 0.09
N LEU A 617 -22.53 -29.75 1.25
CA LEU A 617 -22.81 -31.15 1.58
C LEU A 617 -24.23 -31.48 1.13
N CYS A 618 -24.40 -32.53 0.32
CA CYS A 618 -25.71 -33.03 -0.08
C CYS A 618 -25.74 -34.55 -0.04
N LEU A 619 -26.94 -35.14 -0.10
CA LEU A 619 -27.06 -36.59 -0.27
C LEU A 619 -26.44 -37.00 -1.61
N ALA A 620 -25.83 -38.19 -1.66
CA ALA A 620 -25.16 -38.65 -2.89
C ALA A 620 -26.13 -38.78 -4.07
N LYS A 621 -27.38 -39.22 -3.81
CA LYS A 621 -28.44 -39.28 -4.82
C LYS A 621 -28.72 -37.90 -5.43
N GLU A 622 -28.89 -36.87 -4.60
CA GLU A 622 -29.12 -35.49 -5.07
C GLU A 622 -27.96 -34.96 -5.92
N ASN A 623 -26.72 -35.33 -5.57
CA ASN A 623 -25.54 -34.95 -6.36
C ASN A 623 -25.52 -35.66 -7.72
N GLN A 624 -25.82 -36.95 -7.74
CA GLN A 624 -25.87 -37.77 -8.95
C GLN A 624 -26.98 -37.34 -9.91
N ASP A 625 -28.13 -36.92 -9.37
CA ASP A 625 -29.26 -36.43 -10.16
C ASP A 625 -28.98 -35.01 -10.71
N LYS A 626 -28.32 -34.13 -9.92
CA LYS A 626 -27.98 -32.76 -10.34
C LYS A 626 -26.94 -32.69 -11.47
N GLN A 627 -25.95 -33.58 -11.49
CA GLN A 627 -24.91 -33.62 -12.54
C GLN A 627 -24.26 -32.25 -12.84
N ASN A 628 -24.25 -31.84 -14.12
CA ASN A 628 -23.66 -30.59 -14.61
C ASN A 628 -24.65 -29.41 -14.62
N MET A 629 -25.73 -29.49 -13.84
CA MET A 629 -26.74 -28.45 -13.67
C MET A 629 -26.47 -27.61 -12.42
N THR A 630 -26.92 -26.36 -12.45
CA THR A 630 -27.08 -25.52 -11.26
C THR A 630 -28.25 -26.01 -10.39
N PRO A 631 -28.40 -25.56 -9.14
CA PRO A 631 -29.55 -25.95 -8.32
C PRO A 631 -30.88 -25.55 -8.96
N PHE A 632 -30.94 -24.41 -9.65
CA PHE A 632 -32.15 -23.94 -10.33
C PHE A 632 -32.54 -24.86 -11.49
N GLU A 633 -31.62 -25.09 -12.43
CA GLU A 633 -31.82 -26.00 -13.56
C GLU A 633 -32.19 -27.42 -13.09
N TYR A 634 -31.52 -27.92 -12.04
CA TYR A 634 -31.83 -29.22 -11.45
C TYR A 634 -33.26 -29.27 -10.91
N PHE A 635 -33.67 -28.29 -10.10
CA PHE A 635 -35.01 -28.28 -9.49
C PHE A 635 -36.11 -28.15 -10.53
N GLU A 636 -35.88 -27.34 -11.58
CA GLU A 636 -36.78 -27.22 -12.72
C GLU A 636 -36.92 -28.56 -13.45
N SER A 637 -35.81 -29.26 -13.74
CA SER A 637 -35.83 -30.55 -14.45
C SER A 637 -36.61 -31.65 -13.74
N ILE A 638 -36.71 -31.61 -12.41
CA ILE A 638 -37.44 -32.60 -11.60
C ILE A 638 -38.79 -32.09 -11.09
N GLY A 639 -39.20 -30.88 -11.49
CA GLY A 639 -40.46 -30.26 -11.05
C GLY A 639 -40.54 -29.96 -9.55
N ARG A 640 -39.41 -29.72 -8.88
CA ARG A 640 -39.34 -29.44 -7.44
C ARG A 640 -39.58 -27.96 -7.17
N ASP A 641 -40.38 -27.63 -6.16
CA ASP A 641 -40.72 -26.24 -5.85
C ASP A 641 -39.49 -25.41 -5.44
N TRP A 642 -39.13 -24.47 -6.32
CA TRP A 642 -38.03 -23.54 -6.11
C TRP A 642 -38.32 -22.53 -5.00
N TYR A 643 -39.57 -22.10 -4.82
CA TYR A 643 -39.92 -21.08 -3.84
C TYR A 643 -39.62 -21.56 -2.41
N THR A 644 -40.06 -22.78 -2.08
CA THR A 644 -39.77 -23.41 -0.78
C THR A 644 -38.26 -23.52 -0.53
N TYR A 645 -37.50 -23.92 -1.55
CA TYR A 645 -36.04 -24.00 -1.46
C TYR A 645 -35.39 -22.63 -1.24
N GLU A 646 -35.86 -21.61 -1.95
CA GLU A 646 -35.36 -20.25 -1.83
C GLU A 646 -35.56 -19.69 -0.41
N VAL A 647 -36.73 -19.91 0.18
CA VAL A 647 -37.02 -19.55 1.57
C VAL A 647 -36.08 -20.28 2.53
N HIS A 648 -35.88 -21.59 2.35
CA HIS A 648 -35.00 -22.39 3.19
C HIS A 648 -33.54 -21.89 3.16
N VAL A 649 -32.98 -21.67 1.97
CA VAL A 649 -31.60 -21.18 1.80
C VAL A 649 -31.41 -19.77 2.38
N LYS A 650 -32.45 -18.92 2.33
CA LYS A 650 -32.43 -17.60 2.99
C LYS A 650 -32.41 -17.71 4.52
N ALA A 651 -33.10 -18.71 5.09
CA ALA A 651 -33.16 -18.94 6.54
C ALA A 651 -31.86 -19.52 7.13
N MET A 652 -31.01 -20.19 6.33
CA MET A 652 -29.74 -20.77 6.81
C MET A 652 -28.78 -19.70 7.37
N LYS A 653 -28.51 -19.77 8.68
CA LYS A 653 -27.64 -18.82 9.42
C LYS A 653 -26.14 -19.08 9.21
N GLY A 654 -25.75 -20.35 9.06
CA GLY A 654 -24.34 -20.75 8.86
C GLY A 654 -23.76 -20.40 7.48
N ILE A 655 -24.61 -20.19 6.47
CA ILE A 655 -24.18 -19.93 5.10
C ILE A 655 -23.84 -18.45 4.87
N LYS A 656 -22.63 -18.20 4.35
CA LYS A 656 -22.20 -16.85 3.95
C LYS A 656 -22.95 -16.35 2.72
N ARG A 657 -23.17 -15.02 2.66
CA ARG A 657 -23.84 -14.32 1.54
C ARG A 657 -23.42 -14.79 0.15
N VAL A 658 -22.11 -14.91 -0.11
CA VAL A 658 -21.60 -15.29 -1.45
C VAL A 658 -22.02 -16.71 -1.85
N LYS A 659 -22.03 -17.63 -0.88
CA LYS A 659 -22.46 -19.03 -1.08
C LYS A 659 -23.97 -19.09 -1.28
N ARG A 660 -24.73 -18.34 -0.48
CA ARG A 660 -26.19 -18.17 -0.63
C ARG A 660 -26.57 -17.67 -2.03
N GLN A 661 -25.89 -16.64 -2.53
CA GLN A 661 -26.13 -16.12 -3.88
C GLN A 661 -25.86 -17.13 -5.00
N ARG A 662 -24.95 -18.09 -4.80
CA ARG A 662 -24.69 -19.16 -5.77
C ARG A 662 -25.79 -20.22 -5.73
N LEU A 663 -26.26 -20.56 -4.53
CA LEU A 663 -27.36 -21.51 -4.34
C LEU A 663 -28.67 -21.02 -4.98
N LEU A 664 -28.90 -19.71 -4.97
CA LEU A 664 -30.12 -19.05 -5.47
C LEU A 664 -29.99 -18.48 -6.90
N LYS A 665 -28.94 -18.84 -7.63
CA LYS A 665 -28.69 -18.27 -8.96
C LYS A 665 -29.61 -18.93 -10.00
N LYS A 666 -30.60 -18.18 -10.51
CA LYS A 666 -31.55 -18.63 -11.54
C LYS A 666 -30.97 -18.60 -12.96
N ASN A 667 -30.35 -17.48 -13.36
CA ASN A 667 -29.70 -17.38 -14.67
C ASN A 667 -28.21 -17.74 -14.58
N PHE A 668 -27.79 -18.83 -15.25
CA PHE A 668 -26.39 -19.20 -15.48
C PHE A 668 -26.13 -19.56 -16.96
N ASP A 669 -26.55 -18.66 -17.84
CA ASP A 669 -26.32 -18.73 -19.29
C ASP A 669 -24.83 -18.71 -19.70
N GLU A 670 -24.56 -18.90 -20.99
CA GLU A 670 -23.21 -18.93 -21.57
C GLU A 670 -22.38 -17.67 -21.22
N ASN A 671 -23.01 -16.49 -21.16
CA ASN A 671 -22.35 -15.26 -20.75
C ASN A 671 -21.91 -15.34 -19.28
N SER A 672 -22.81 -15.75 -18.39
CA SER A 672 -22.50 -15.92 -16.97
C SER A 672 -21.45 -17.01 -16.75
N GLU A 673 -21.46 -18.11 -17.51
CA GLU A 673 -20.42 -19.14 -17.45
C GLU A 673 -19.05 -18.59 -17.80
N ASN A 674 -18.97 -17.88 -18.93
CA ASN A 674 -17.74 -17.26 -19.40
C ASN A 674 -17.19 -16.23 -18.39
N GLU A 675 -18.06 -15.44 -17.75
CA GLU A 675 -17.65 -14.53 -16.68
C GLU A 675 -17.02 -15.26 -15.48
N PHE A 676 -17.62 -16.36 -15.04
CA PHE A 676 -17.06 -17.17 -13.93
C PHE A 676 -15.73 -17.81 -14.33
N ARG A 677 -15.64 -18.37 -15.53
CA ARG A 677 -14.41 -18.98 -16.07
C ARG A 677 -13.29 -17.95 -16.16
N GLU A 678 -13.51 -16.83 -16.85
CA GLU A 678 -12.50 -15.79 -16.99
C GLU A 678 -12.08 -15.22 -15.63
N ARG A 679 -13.00 -15.08 -14.66
CA ARG A 679 -12.66 -14.64 -13.29
C ARG A 679 -11.80 -15.64 -12.51
N ASN A 680 -12.01 -16.94 -12.72
CA ASN A 680 -11.27 -17.98 -12.01
C ASN A 680 -9.94 -18.32 -12.69
N ILE A 681 -9.85 -18.11 -14.01
CA ILE A 681 -8.62 -18.27 -14.80
C ILE A 681 -7.72 -17.04 -14.64
N ARG A 682 -8.28 -15.84 -14.85
CA ARG A 682 -7.51 -14.60 -14.93
C ARG A 682 -7.46 -13.86 -13.62
N ASP A 683 -6.36 -13.15 -13.45
CA ASP A 683 -6.19 -12.23 -12.35
C ASP A 683 -6.59 -10.82 -12.77
N THR A 684 -7.72 -10.35 -12.25
CA THR A 684 -8.33 -9.04 -12.57
C THR A 684 -7.89 -7.91 -11.63
N ALA A 685 -7.04 -8.22 -10.65
CA ALA A 685 -6.51 -7.23 -9.73
C ALA A 685 -5.83 -6.08 -10.48
N TYR A 686 -5.99 -4.85 -10.00
CA TYR A 686 -5.43 -3.65 -10.63
C TYR A 686 -3.95 -3.81 -10.96
N MET A 687 -3.16 -4.38 -10.04
CA MET A 687 -1.73 -4.58 -10.26
C MET A 687 -1.41 -5.58 -11.37
N ALA A 688 -2.21 -6.62 -11.51
CA ALA A 688 -2.06 -7.59 -12.59
C ALA A 688 -2.39 -7.00 -13.94
N ARG A 689 -3.47 -6.21 -14.01
CA ARG A 689 -3.82 -5.45 -15.21
C ARG A 689 -2.73 -4.44 -15.58
N TYR A 690 -2.15 -3.75 -14.60
CA TYR A 690 -1.05 -2.80 -14.84
C TYR A 690 0.20 -3.48 -15.40
N ILE A 691 0.69 -4.56 -14.77
CA ILE A 691 1.92 -5.24 -15.23
C ILE A 691 1.70 -5.93 -16.57
N LYS A 692 0.54 -6.58 -16.75
CA LYS A 692 0.13 -7.13 -18.04
C LYS A 692 0.18 -6.05 -19.12
N GLY A 693 -0.53 -4.94 -18.92
CA GLY A 693 -0.57 -3.82 -19.86
C GLY A 693 0.81 -3.21 -20.10
N PHE A 694 1.63 -3.07 -19.06
CA PHE A 694 3.00 -2.56 -19.21
C PHE A 694 3.87 -3.47 -20.08
N ILE A 695 3.75 -4.79 -19.98
CA ILE A 695 4.48 -5.71 -20.85
C ILE A 695 3.89 -5.66 -22.27
N GLU A 696 2.57 -5.73 -22.43
CA GLU A 696 1.89 -5.70 -23.75
C GLU A 696 2.19 -4.41 -24.52
N ASP A 697 2.19 -3.27 -23.84
CA ASP A 697 2.36 -1.96 -24.45
C ASP A 697 3.84 -1.65 -24.75
N ASN A 698 4.82 -2.37 -24.18
CA ASN A 698 6.24 -1.98 -24.25
C ASN A 698 7.23 -3.10 -24.60
N LEU A 699 6.80 -4.36 -24.72
CA LEU A 699 7.65 -5.48 -25.11
C LEU A 699 7.13 -6.11 -26.40
N GLU A 700 8.02 -6.22 -27.39
CA GLU A 700 7.76 -6.96 -28.61
C GLU A 700 7.63 -8.47 -28.31
N LEU A 701 6.55 -9.07 -28.80
CA LEU A 701 6.26 -10.51 -28.69
C LEU A 701 5.89 -11.06 -30.07
N THR A 702 6.45 -12.22 -30.43
CA THR A 702 6.45 -12.76 -31.79
C THR A 702 5.12 -13.38 -32.24
N SER A 703 4.26 -13.77 -31.30
CA SER A 703 2.95 -14.35 -31.61
C SER A 703 2.04 -13.35 -32.34
N SER A 704 1.31 -13.81 -33.36
CA SER A 704 0.27 -13.06 -34.07
C SER A 704 -1.10 -13.06 -33.35
N GLY A 705 -1.24 -13.82 -32.26
CA GLY A 705 -2.50 -13.93 -31.52
C GLY A 705 -2.90 -12.67 -30.74
N LYS A 706 -4.21 -12.47 -30.54
CA LYS A 706 -4.79 -11.32 -29.82
C LYS A 706 -4.35 -11.20 -28.35
N LYS A 707 -4.01 -12.31 -27.68
CA LYS A 707 -3.59 -12.35 -26.26
C LYS A 707 -2.13 -12.81 -26.16
N LYS A 708 -1.19 -11.87 -26.07
CA LYS A 708 0.25 -12.15 -25.98
C LYS A 708 0.77 -12.23 -24.54
N VAL A 709 0.15 -11.47 -23.62
CA VAL A 709 0.44 -11.56 -22.19
C VAL A 709 -0.81 -12.02 -21.45
N ILE A 710 -0.65 -12.94 -20.51
CA ILE A 710 -1.75 -13.56 -19.79
C ILE A 710 -1.51 -13.44 -18.29
N SER A 711 -2.48 -12.89 -17.56
CA SER A 711 -2.46 -12.94 -16.10
C SER A 711 -3.20 -14.19 -15.59
N ILE A 712 -2.53 -14.99 -14.77
CA ILE A 712 -3.03 -16.25 -14.22
C ILE A 712 -3.38 -16.04 -12.74
N ASN A 713 -4.54 -16.56 -12.35
CA ASN A 713 -4.97 -16.58 -10.96
C ASN A 713 -4.25 -17.70 -10.20
N GLY A 714 -3.64 -17.40 -9.05
CA GLY A 714 -2.94 -18.41 -8.25
C GLY A 714 -3.79 -19.59 -7.76
N THR A 715 -5.12 -19.46 -7.78
CA THR A 715 -6.03 -20.59 -7.53
C THR A 715 -5.92 -21.63 -8.65
N LEU A 716 -5.87 -21.17 -9.91
CA LEU A 716 -5.66 -22.03 -11.08
C LEU A 716 -4.26 -22.67 -11.03
N THR A 717 -3.21 -21.92 -10.72
CA THR A 717 -1.84 -22.47 -10.58
C THR A 717 -1.78 -23.60 -9.54
N ASN A 718 -2.38 -23.40 -8.36
CA ASN A 718 -2.42 -24.43 -7.32
C ASN A 718 -3.18 -25.69 -7.77
N MET A 719 -4.28 -25.50 -8.50
CA MET A 719 -5.11 -26.59 -9.01
C MET A 719 -4.37 -27.41 -10.08
N LEU A 720 -3.73 -26.75 -11.04
CA LEU A 720 -2.90 -27.40 -12.06
C LEU A 720 -1.74 -28.16 -11.42
N ARG A 721 -1.05 -27.56 -10.44
CA ARG A 721 0.03 -28.22 -9.69
C ARG A 721 -0.43 -29.53 -9.04
N HIS A 722 -1.62 -29.55 -8.43
CA HIS A 722 -2.17 -30.74 -7.81
C HIS A 722 -2.54 -31.80 -8.86
N ASN A 723 -3.27 -31.40 -9.90
CA ASN A 723 -3.75 -32.32 -10.94
C ASN A 723 -2.61 -32.91 -11.80
N TRP A 724 -1.50 -32.19 -11.96
CA TRP A 724 -0.30 -32.67 -12.65
C TRP A 724 0.68 -33.43 -11.75
N GLY A 725 0.32 -33.70 -10.49
CA GLY A 725 1.07 -34.60 -9.61
C GLY A 725 2.37 -34.05 -9.03
N VAL A 726 2.61 -32.73 -9.09
CA VAL A 726 3.85 -32.10 -8.56
C VAL A 726 3.83 -32.01 -7.02
N GLY A 727 2.65 -32.04 -6.39
CA GLY A 727 2.51 -32.11 -4.93
C GLY A 727 2.51 -30.77 -4.20
N ASN A 728 2.80 -30.80 -2.90
CA ASN A 728 2.77 -29.65 -2.00
C ASN A 728 4.10 -28.87 -1.99
N LYS A 729 4.02 -27.57 -1.74
CA LYS A 729 5.18 -26.68 -1.66
C LYS A 729 5.93 -26.88 -0.34
N SER A 730 7.23 -27.17 -0.41
CA SER A 730 8.11 -26.87 0.72
C SER A 730 8.34 -25.35 0.78
N ARG A 731 8.17 -24.78 1.98
CA ARG A 731 8.45 -23.36 2.25
C ARG A 731 9.84 -23.14 2.83
N ASP A 732 10.65 -24.19 2.92
CA ASP A 732 11.98 -24.11 3.51
C ASP A 732 13.01 -23.56 2.50
N THR A 733 12.72 -23.69 1.21
CA THR A 733 13.56 -23.15 0.12
C THR A 733 12.83 -22.13 -0.75
N HIS A 734 13.59 -21.35 -1.52
CA HIS A 734 13.06 -20.41 -2.51
C HIS A 734 12.62 -21.07 -3.83
N LEU A 735 12.87 -22.38 -4.03
CA LEU A 735 12.64 -23.08 -5.30
C LEU A 735 11.16 -23.21 -5.69
N HIS A 736 10.25 -23.13 -4.71
CA HIS A 736 8.81 -23.20 -4.98
C HIS A 736 8.31 -22.11 -5.94
N HIS A 737 9.00 -20.97 -6.03
CA HIS A 737 8.71 -19.92 -7.02
C HIS A 737 9.00 -20.37 -8.46
N ALA A 738 10.07 -21.13 -8.67
CA ALA A 738 10.37 -21.70 -9.99
C ALA A 738 9.38 -22.79 -10.36
N VAL A 739 8.97 -23.63 -9.39
CA VAL A 739 7.90 -24.62 -9.59
C VAL A 739 6.64 -23.93 -10.09
N ASP A 740 6.16 -22.89 -9.39
CA ASP A 740 4.98 -22.15 -9.82
C ASP A 740 5.17 -21.52 -11.20
N ALA A 741 6.35 -20.93 -11.49
CA ALA A 741 6.64 -20.35 -12.80
C ALA A 741 6.54 -21.39 -13.95
N ILE A 742 6.97 -22.63 -13.72
CA ILE A 742 6.81 -23.73 -14.70
C ILE A 742 5.32 -24.04 -14.91
N ILE A 743 4.54 -24.15 -13.82
CA ILE A 743 3.08 -24.39 -13.93
C ILE A 743 2.41 -23.24 -14.70
N ILE A 744 2.76 -22.00 -14.39
CA ILE A 744 2.24 -20.78 -15.03
C ILE A 744 2.56 -20.79 -16.53
N ALA A 745 3.80 -21.16 -16.92
CA ALA A 745 4.18 -21.24 -18.32
C ALA A 745 3.31 -22.22 -19.11
N PHE A 746 3.05 -23.41 -18.55
CA PHE A 746 2.22 -24.45 -19.19
C PHE A 746 0.71 -24.21 -19.08
N ALA A 747 0.26 -23.26 -18.27
CA ALA A 747 -1.16 -22.95 -18.09
C ALA A 747 -1.76 -22.16 -19.28
N THR A 748 -1.78 -22.79 -20.46
CA THR A 748 -2.39 -22.26 -21.68
C THR A 748 -3.91 -22.43 -21.67
N ASP A 749 -4.63 -21.67 -22.49
CA ASP A 749 -6.08 -21.80 -22.63
C ASP A 749 -6.51 -23.22 -23.07
N SER A 750 -5.66 -23.89 -23.85
CA SER A 750 -5.88 -25.28 -24.28
C SER A 750 -5.83 -26.26 -23.11
N GLU A 751 -4.85 -26.10 -22.21
CA GLU A 751 -4.73 -26.95 -21.01
C GLU A 751 -5.89 -26.74 -20.04
N VAL A 752 -6.35 -25.50 -19.89
CA VAL A 752 -7.52 -25.19 -19.05
C VAL A 752 -8.80 -25.76 -19.65
N GLN A 753 -8.98 -25.67 -20.97
CA GLN A 753 -10.11 -26.27 -21.67
C GLN A 753 -10.13 -27.80 -21.53
N ARG A 754 -8.97 -28.44 -21.68
CA ARG A 754 -8.79 -29.89 -21.50
C ARG A 754 -9.20 -30.31 -20.09
N LEU A 755 -8.83 -29.51 -19.10
CA LEU A 755 -9.16 -29.76 -17.70
C LEU A 755 -10.66 -29.66 -17.40
N SER A 756 -11.30 -28.61 -17.91
CA SER A 756 -12.76 -28.41 -17.84
C SER A 756 -13.52 -29.56 -18.51
N THR A 757 -13.10 -29.96 -19.71
CA THR A 757 -13.74 -31.03 -20.50
C THR A 757 -13.66 -32.39 -19.79
N LEU A 758 -12.49 -32.73 -19.25
CA LEU A 758 -12.32 -33.96 -18.47
C LEU A 758 -13.18 -33.95 -17.20
N SER A 759 -13.34 -32.78 -16.57
CA SER A 759 -14.21 -32.68 -15.40
C SER A 759 -15.70 -32.79 -15.74
N ALA A 760 -16.15 -32.29 -16.90
CA ALA A 760 -17.52 -32.50 -17.37
C ALA A 760 -17.80 -33.98 -17.61
N LYS A 761 -16.89 -34.68 -18.30
CA LYS A 761 -17.00 -36.13 -18.54
C LYS A 761 -17.05 -36.94 -17.23
N ARG A 762 -16.32 -36.52 -16.20
CA ARG A 762 -16.38 -37.15 -14.88
C ARG A 762 -17.72 -36.96 -14.16
N ALA A 763 -18.41 -35.84 -14.38
CA ALA A 763 -19.67 -35.51 -13.71
C ALA A 763 -20.87 -36.26 -14.29
N GLY A 764 -20.86 -36.59 -15.58
CA GLY A 764 -21.95 -37.31 -16.27
C GLY A 764 -21.87 -38.84 -16.22
N PHE A 765 -21.01 -39.44 -15.40
CA PHE A 765 -20.84 -40.89 -15.32
C PHE A 765 -21.32 -41.42 -13.97
N VAL A 766 -22.12 -42.49 -13.97
CA VAL A 766 -22.50 -43.26 -12.78
C VAL A 766 -21.44 -44.32 -12.54
N TYR A 767 -20.92 -44.44 -11.31
CA TYR A 767 -19.86 -45.41 -10.96
C TYR A 767 -20.28 -46.25 -9.76
N GLU A 768 -20.02 -47.56 -9.81
CA GLU A 768 -20.26 -48.47 -8.68
C GLU A 768 -19.14 -48.41 -7.62
N LYS A 769 -17.88 -48.14 -8.04
CA LYS A 769 -16.68 -48.03 -7.19
C LYS A 769 -15.87 -46.75 -7.48
N SER A 770 -15.33 -46.10 -6.44
CA SER A 770 -14.56 -44.85 -6.58
C SER A 770 -13.21 -45.02 -7.29
N GLU A 771 -12.66 -46.23 -7.31
CA GLU A 771 -11.38 -46.56 -7.94
C GLU A 771 -11.49 -46.61 -9.48
N ASP A 772 -12.66 -46.94 -10.01
CA ASP A 772 -12.91 -46.92 -11.47
C ASP A 772 -13.01 -45.48 -12.00
N LYS A 773 -13.50 -44.55 -11.15
CA LYS A 773 -13.54 -43.11 -11.40
C LYS A 773 -12.15 -42.48 -11.50
N SER A 774 -11.18 -42.95 -10.71
CA SER A 774 -9.82 -42.41 -10.69
C SER A 774 -8.93 -42.95 -11.82
N LYS A 775 -9.15 -44.20 -12.25
CA LYS A 775 -8.40 -44.85 -13.33
C LYS A 775 -8.81 -44.38 -14.74
N ARG A 776 -10.11 -44.19 -15.01
CA ARG A 776 -10.61 -43.89 -16.38
C ARG A 776 -10.38 -42.46 -16.87
N PHE A 777 -10.29 -41.47 -15.98
CA PHE A 777 -10.24 -40.05 -16.36
C PHE A 777 -9.05 -39.33 -15.74
N ARG A 778 -7.85 -39.94 -15.73
CA ARG A 778 -6.64 -39.32 -15.15
C ARG A 778 -6.29 -38.03 -15.88
N PHE A 779 -5.96 -36.97 -15.13
CA PHE A 779 -5.47 -35.73 -15.75
C PHE A 779 -4.07 -36.00 -16.32
N THR A 780 -3.94 -36.01 -17.64
CA THR A 780 -2.63 -36.12 -18.29
C THR A 780 -1.93 -34.75 -18.22
N PRO A 781 -0.69 -34.67 -17.73
CA PRO A 781 0.09 -33.43 -17.78
C PRO A 781 0.44 -33.02 -19.23
N PRO A 782 0.99 -31.81 -19.45
CA PRO A 782 1.38 -31.33 -20.77
C PRO A 782 2.65 -32.00 -21.35
N ILE A 783 3.43 -32.69 -20.49
CA ILE A 783 4.59 -33.51 -20.86
C ILE A 783 4.57 -34.80 -20.04
N ASP A 784 5.08 -35.89 -20.61
CA ASP A 784 5.29 -37.13 -19.88
C ASP A 784 6.31 -36.95 -18.76
N ASP A 785 6.11 -37.68 -17.65
CA ASP A 785 6.93 -37.62 -16.44
C ASP A 785 7.11 -36.19 -15.89
N PHE A 786 6.04 -35.39 -15.96
CA PHE A 786 6.06 -33.97 -15.62
C PHE A 786 6.69 -33.68 -14.26
N ARG A 787 6.32 -34.46 -13.24
CA ARG A 787 6.86 -34.32 -11.88
C ARG A 787 8.38 -34.46 -11.87
N ASP A 788 8.91 -35.47 -12.53
CA ASP A 788 10.34 -35.78 -12.53
C ASP A 788 11.11 -34.75 -13.36
N LYS A 789 10.55 -34.29 -14.48
CA LYS A 789 11.12 -33.19 -15.27
C LYS A 789 11.13 -31.87 -14.52
N VAL A 790 10.08 -31.56 -13.74
CA VAL A 790 10.06 -30.39 -12.84
C VAL A 790 11.12 -30.54 -11.76
N GLN A 791 11.24 -31.71 -11.13
CA GLN A 791 12.22 -31.98 -10.08
C GLN A 791 13.66 -31.82 -10.60
N LYS A 792 13.97 -32.41 -11.75
CA LYS A 792 15.27 -32.25 -12.42
C LYS A 792 15.56 -30.77 -12.73
N SER A 793 14.56 -30.04 -13.23
CA SER A 793 14.74 -28.62 -13.54
C SER A 793 15.03 -27.77 -12.30
N ILE A 794 14.49 -28.10 -11.12
CA ILE A 794 14.73 -27.33 -9.90
C ILE A 794 16.06 -27.64 -9.23
N GLU A 795 16.59 -28.86 -9.40
CA GLU A 795 17.89 -29.28 -8.86
C GLU A 795 19.05 -28.51 -9.50
N GLU A 796 18.90 -28.05 -10.74
CA GLU A 796 19.89 -27.25 -11.45
C GLU A 796 19.87 -25.75 -11.08
N ILE A 797 18.94 -25.29 -10.22
CA ILE A 797 18.73 -23.86 -9.98
C ILE A 797 19.72 -23.32 -8.96
N PHE A 798 20.51 -22.34 -9.39
CA PHE A 798 21.18 -21.42 -8.50
C PHE A 798 20.30 -20.17 -8.25
N VAL A 799 19.88 -19.99 -7.00
CA VAL A 799 18.95 -18.90 -6.62
C VAL A 799 19.71 -17.58 -6.59
N SER A 800 19.30 -16.64 -7.44
CA SER A 800 19.97 -15.36 -7.61
C SER A 800 19.50 -14.32 -6.59
N ASN A 801 20.41 -13.74 -5.80
CA ASN A 801 20.09 -12.60 -4.91
C ASN A 801 20.53 -11.26 -5.51
N ALA A 802 19.65 -10.24 -5.42
CA ALA A 802 19.99 -8.89 -5.83
C ALA A 802 21.01 -8.22 -4.88
N PRO A 803 22.20 -7.82 -5.36
CA PRO A 803 23.24 -7.25 -4.50
C PRO A 803 22.85 -5.85 -3.99
N ARG A 804 23.29 -5.51 -2.77
CA ARG A 804 23.00 -4.23 -2.10
C ARG A 804 24.25 -3.36 -1.96
N ARG A 805 24.67 -2.75 -3.07
CA ARG A 805 25.87 -1.89 -3.13
C ARG A 805 25.66 -0.43 -2.68
N LYS A 806 24.51 -0.11 -2.08
CA LYS A 806 24.18 1.28 -1.70
C LYS A 806 24.85 1.65 -0.36
N VAL A 807 25.80 2.59 -0.41
CA VAL A 807 26.58 3.05 0.76
C VAL A 807 25.90 4.11 1.63
N THR A 808 24.74 4.64 1.22
CA THR A 808 23.99 5.62 2.03
C THR A 808 23.12 4.94 3.07
N GLY A 809 22.97 5.52 4.25
CA GLY A 809 22.07 5.05 5.30
C GLY A 809 22.02 6.01 6.49
N ALA A 810 21.61 5.52 7.65
CA ALA A 810 21.84 6.23 8.91
C ALA A 810 23.33 6.13 9.28
N ALA A 811 23.95 7.27 9.57
CA ALA A 811 25.37 7.35 9.93
C ALA A 811 25.64 6.76 11.33
N HIS A 812 24.71 6.99 12.26
CA HIS A 812 24.74 6.52 13.65
C HIS A 812 23.33 6.17 14.13
N LYS A 813 23.24 5.51 15.28
CA LYS A 813 21.99 5.36 16.05
C LYS A 813 21.53 6.73 16.57
N GLU A 814 20.22 6.91 16.74
CA GLU A 814 19.65 8.21 17.11
C GLU A 814 19.98 8.64 18.56
N THR A 815 20.21 7.68 19.45
CA THR A 815 20.57 7.93 20.85
C THR A 815 21.99 8.46 20.98
N ILE A 816 22.13 9.63 21.61
CA ILE A 816 23.43 10.22 21.98
C ILE A 816 23.63 10.01 23.48
N ARG A 817 24.78 9.47 23.86
CA ARG A 817 25.19 9.23 25.26
C ARG A 817 26.24 10.24 25.70
N SER A 818 26.38 10.44 27.01
CA SER A 818 27.38 11.34 27.59
C SER A 818 28.80 10.86 27.28
N LYS A 819 29.72 11.82 27.05
CA LYS A 819 31.16 11.56 26.89
C LYS A 819 31.85 11.03 28.15
N ARG A 820 31.22 11.16 29.32
CA ARG A 820 31.75 10.64 30.61
C ARG A 820 31.70 9.11 30.69
N LEU A 821 30.99 8.45 29.78
CA LEU A 821 31.01 6.99 29.63
C LEU A 821 32.20 6.59 28.75
N GLU A 822 32.92 5.52 29.11
CA GLU A 822 34.06 5.03 28.32
C GLU A 822 33.70 4.87 26.83
N LYS A 823 34.67 5.18 25.94
CA LYS A 823 34.52 4.99 24.50
C LYS A 823 34.31 3.50 24.19
N VAL A 824 33.04 3.10 24.03
CA VAL A 824 32.69 1.76 23.56
C VAL A 824 33.13 1.60 22.10
N LYS A 825 33.75 0.47 21.76
CA LYS A 825 34.15 0.15 20.37
C LYS A 825 32.96 0.32 19.42
N GLY A 826 33.18 1.03 18.31
CA GLY A 826 32.13 1.29 17.32
C GLY A 826 31.25 2.50 17.63
N THR A 827 31.71 3.44 18.46
CA THR A 827 31.07 4.75 18.68
C THR A 827 31.89 5.89 18.07
N PHE A 828 31.26 7.04 17.81
CA PHE A 828 31.94 8.28 17.41
C PHE A 828 31.28 9.53 18.00
N GLU A 829 32.00 10.65 17.99
CA GLU A 829 31.57 11.89 18.61
C GLU A 829 30.56 12.67 17.75
N VAL A 830 29.43 13.06 18.36
CA VAL A 830 28.37 13.87 17.74
C VAL A 830 27.77 14.79 18.80
N ASN A 831 27.66 16.09 18.52
CA ASN A 831 27.08 17.10 19.43
C ASN A 831 27.63 17.01 20.87
N GLU A 832 28.95 16.92 21.03
CA GLU A 832 29.61 16.80 22.34
C GLU A 832 29.23 15.54 23.14
N GLY A 833 28.57 14.56 22.52
CA GLY A 833 28.28 13.23 23.06
C GLY A 833 28.90 12.11 22.20
N LEU A 834 28.57 10.87 22.54
CA LEU A 834 28.94 9.65 21.80
C LEU A 834 27.70 8.98 21.20
N ALA A 835 27.78 8.54 19.95
CA ALA A 835 26.74 7.76 19.28
C ALA A 835 27.32 6.48 18.68
N GLU A 836 26.55 5.38 18.76
CA GLU A 836 26.91 4.12 18.11
C GLU A 836 26.84 4.22 16.59
N ASN A 837 27.77 3.57 15.90
CA ASN A 837 27.81 3.51 14.44
C ASN A 837 26.51 2.94 13.83
N GLY A 838 26.24 3.37 12.60
CA GLY A 838 25.19 2.79 11.76
C GLY A 838 25.51 1.37 11.27
N GLU A 839 24.83 0.97 10.19
CA GLU A 839 25.10 -0.33 9.54
C GLU A 839 26.43 -0.29 8.77
N VAL A 840 27.20 -1.39 8.83
CA VAL A 840 28.34 -1.61 7.91
C VAL A 840 27.79 -1.75 6.49
N LYS A 841 28.33 -1.00 5.54
CA LYS A 841 27.87 -1.01 4.14
C LYS A 841 28.79 -1.73 3.18
N ARG A 842 30.08 -1.78 3.49
CA ARG A 842 31.11 -2.35 2.63
C ARG A 842 32.21 -2.93 3.52
N VAL A 843 32.74 -4.08 3.11
CA VAL A 843 33.94 -4.66 3.73
C VAL A 843 35.01 -4.76 2.64
N ASP A 844 36.11 -4.04 2.82
CA ASP A 844 37.25 -4.11 1.90
C ASP A 844 38.18 -5.23 2.36
N ILE A 845 38.58 -6.09 1.42
CA ILE A 845 39.41 -7.27 1.67
C ILE A 845 40.82 -7.02 1.14
N PHE A 846 41.79 -7.22 2.02
CA PHE A 846 43.22 -7.15 1.73
C PHE A 846 43.89 -8.48 2.04
N THR A 847 45.04 -8.72 1.43
CA THR A 847 45.93 -9.85 1.75
C THR A 847 47.36 -9.38 2.00
N LYS A 848 48.03 -10.02 2.95
CA LYS A 848 49.46 -9.89 3.23
C LYS A 848 49.95 -11.22 3.79
N GLU A 849 51.05 -11.77 3.26
CA GLU A 849 51.62 -13.05 3.71
C GLU A 849 50.57 -14.19 3.78
N ASN A 850 49.71 -14.30 2.77
CA ASN A 850 48.60 -15.27 2.69
C ASN A 850 47.57 -15.18 3.83
N LYS A 851 47.50 -14.05 4.54
CA LYS A 851 46.47 -13.77 5.55
C LYS A 851 45.52 -12.69 5.05
N TYR A 852 44.22 -12.89 5.31
CA TYR A 852 43.17 -11.96 4.93
C TYR A 852 42.93 -10.90 6.01
N HIS A 853 42.84 -9.64 5.59
CA HIS A 853 42.59 -8.47 6.43
C HIS A 853 41.32 -7.75 5.99
N PHE A 854 40.45 -7.46 6.95
CA PHE A 854 39.10 -6.96 6.69
C PHE A 854 38.96 -5.54 7.24
N VAL A 855 38.65 -4.59 6.35
CA VAL A 855 38.37 -3.20 6.70
C VAL A 855 36.88 -2.95 6.58
N TYR A 856 36.22 -2.68 7.72
CA TYR A 856 34.77 -2.53 7.81
C TYR A 856 34.40 -1.05 7.67
N LEU A 857 33.56 -0.74 6.68
CA LEU A 857 33.20 0.63 6.34
C LEU A 857 31.73 0.90 6.67
N TYR A 858 31.53 1.83 7.59
CA TYR A 858 30.25 2.31 8.04
C TYR A 858 29.78 3.48 7.17
N VAL A 859 28.49 3.81 7.26
CA VAL A 859 27.91 4.94 6.51
C VAL A 859 28.66 6.26 6.77
N ALA A 860 29.08 6.50 8.03
CA ALA A 860 29.81 7.72 8.40
C ALA A 860 31.19 7.83 7.74
N ASP A 861 31.85 6.71 7.42
CA ASP A 861 33.16 6.71 6.78
C ASP A 861 33.13 7.26 5.36
N PHE A 862 32.00 7.12 4.66
CA PHE A 862 31.85 7.63 3.30
C PHE A 862 31.70 9.17 3.22
N GLU A 863 31.51 9.84 4.36
CA GLU A 863 31.46 11.31 4.46
C GLU A 863 32.82 11.92 4.81
N LYS A 864 33.79 11.10 5.24
CA LYS A 864 35.19 11.53 5.48
C LYS A 864 35.89 11.86 4.16
N GLU A 865 37.02 12.55 4.23
CA GLU A 865 37.84 12.82 3.04
C GLU A 865 38.37 11.49 2.48
N GLU A 866 39.01 10.70 3.33
CA GLU A 866 39.55 9.38 3.02
C GLU A 866 38.81 8.27 3.78
N LEU A 867 38.83 7.07 3.21
CA LEU A 867 38.30 5.89 3.88
C LEU A 867 39.31 5.41 4.92
N PRO A 868 38.85 4.86 6.06
CA PRO A 868 39.75 4.26 7.02
C PRO A 868 40.52 3.10 6.39
N ASN A 869 41.78 2.96 6.78
CA ASN A 869 42.69 1.87 6.42
C ASN A 869 43.04 1.03 7.63
N ILE A 870 42.14 0.92 8.60
CA ILE A 870 42.38 0.17 9.83
C ILE A 870 41.39 -1.00 9.93
N THR A 871 41.91 -2.16 10.29
CA THR A 871 41.08 -3.35 10.55
C THR A 871 40.43 -3.28 11.93
N ILE A 872 39.44 -4.15 12.21
CA ILE A 872 38.82 -4.26 13.54
C ILE A 872 39.83 -4.65 14.63
N LYS A 873 40.95 -5.30 14.25
CA LYS A 873 42.05 -5.67 15.15
C LYS A 873 43.08 -4.55 15.32
N ASN A 874 42.76 -3.33 14.91
CA ASN A 874 43.64 -2.16 14.95
C ASN A 874 44.95 -2.31 14.14
N ILE A 875 44.95 -3.16 13.10
CA ILE A 875 46.06 -3.25 12.14
C ILE A 875 45.85 -2.20 11.06
N GLU A 876 46.85 -1.34 10.85
CA GLU A 876 46.89 -0.36 9.77
C GLU A 876 47.31 -1.01 8.44
N VAL A 877 46.56 -0.71 7.39
CA VAL A 877 46.73 -1.25 6.04
C VAL A 877 47.45 -0.21 5.19
N ASP A 878 48.73 -0.45 4.95
CA ASP A 878 49.60 0.38 4.12
C ASP A 878 49.75 -0.19 2.69
N LYS A 879 50.75 0.28 1.94
CA LYS A 879 51.03 -0.17 0.56
C LYS A 879 51.55 -1.61 0.47
N SER A 880 52.00 -2.21 1.57
CA SER A 880 52.46 -3.61 1.59
C SER A 880 51.31 -4.63 1.53
N PHE A 881 50.08 -4.18 1.75
CA PHE A 881 48.89 -5.00 1.62
C PHE A 881 48.32 -4.93 0.21
N GLU A 882 48.01 -6.09 -0.37
CA GLU A 882 47.31 -6.15 -1.65
C GLU A 882 45.80 -6.08 -1.43
N PHE A 883 45.12 -5.13 -2.09
CA PHE A 883 43.66 -5.10 -2.15
C PHE A 883 43.13 -6.13 -3.16
N LEU A 884 42.16 -6.94 -2.74
CA LEU A 884 41.52 -7.96 -3.58
C LEU A 884 40.20 -7.44 -4.17
N PHE A 885 39.22 -7.19 -3.31
CA PHE A 885 37.87 -6.75 -3.69
C PHE A 885 37.08 -6.18 -2.50
N SER A 886 35.95 -5.55 -2.77
CA SER A 886 34.99 -5.11 -1.75
C SER A 886 33.79 -6.05 -1.71
N ILE A 887 33.33 -6.44 -0.52
CA ILE A 887 32.12 -7.24 -0.34
C ILE A 887 30.98 -6.35 0.15
N PHE A 888 29.83 -6.48 -0.51
CA PHE A 888 28.56 -5.87 -0.09
C PHE A 888 27.54 -6.93 0.33
N LYS A 889 26.46 -6.46 0.97
CA LYS A 889 25.36 -7.32 1.41
C LYS A 889 24.65 -7.96 0.21
N ASP A 890 24.33 -9.24 0.34
CA ASP A 890 23.82 -10.17 -0.67
C ASP A 890 24.73 -10.35 -1.90
N GLU A 891 26.05 -10.14 -1.76
CA GLU A 891 27.02 -10.63 -2.74
C GLU A 891 27.45 -12.06 -2.41
N LEU A 892 27.72 -12.84 -3.46
CA LEU A 892 28.11 -14.24 -3.34
C LEU A 892 29.60 -14.33 -3.03
N ILE A 893 29.93 -15.10 -2.00
CA ILE A 893 31.30 -15.41 -1.62
C ILE A 893 31.44 -16.90 -1.36
N GLU A 894 32.67 -17.39 -1.48
CA GLU A 894 33.06 -18.74 -1.08
C GLU A 894 34.20 -18.64 -0.09
N ILE A 895 34.09 -19.38 1.00
CA ILE A 895 35.08 -19.42 2.06
C ILE A 895 35.52 -20.84 2.31
N LYS A 896 36.81 -21.04 2.56
CA LYS A 896 37.33 -22.29 3.10
C LYS A 896 38.10 -21.98 4.37
N GLN A 897 37.75 -22.65 5.46
CA GLN A 897 38.50 -22.58 6.72
C GLN A 897 39.39 -23.81 6.82
N LYS A 898 40.55 -23.68 7.49
CA LYS A 898 41.44 -24.83 7.73
C LYS A 898 40.67 -25.98 8.40
N GLY A 899 40.78 -27.17 7.83
CA GLY A 899 40.13 -28.38 8.34
C GLY A 899 38.61 -28.44 8.17
N LYS A 900 38.02 -27.59 7.32
CA LYS A 900 36.58 -27.59 7.01
C LYS A 900 36.33 -27.52 5.50
N ASP A 901 35.17 -28.00 5.10
CA ASP A 901 34.71 -27.88 3.72
C ASP A 901 34.49 -26.43 3.30
N ALA A 902 34.62 -26.19 1.99
CA ALA A 902 34.34 -24.90 1.40
C ALA A 902 32.83 -24.62 1.46
N ILE A 903 32.47 -23.39 1.81
CA ILE A 903 31.09 -22.95 1.93
C ILE A 903 30.87 -21.76 1.01
N GLN A 904 29.94 -21.91 0.08
CA GLN A 904 29.52 -20.87 -0.84
C GLN A 904 28.16 -20.30 -0.42
N GLY A 905 28.02 -18.98 -0.42
CA GLY A 905 26.74 -18.35 -0.19
C GLY A 905 26.76 -16.82 -0.12
N TYR A 906 25.60 -16.24 0.14
CA TYR A 906 25.40 -14.80 0.14
C TYR A 906 25.73 -14.15 1.47
N MET A 907 26.59 -13.13 1.45
CA MET A 907 26.92 -12.30 2.61
C MET A 907 25.67 -11.60 3.17
N LYS A 908 25.24 -11.93 4.39
CA LYS A 908 24.04 -11.32 5.02
C LYS A 908 24.38 -10.20 5.98
N PHE A 909 25.40 -10.34 6.81
CA PHE A 909 25.80 -9.28 7.74
C PHE A 909 27.27 -9.41 8.11
N SER A 910 27.91 -8.27 8.37
CA SER A 910 29.27 -8.18 8.88
C SER A 910 29.19 -7.52 10.27
N LEU A 911 29.57 -8.25 11.31
CA LEU A 911 29.45 -7.82 12.70
C LEU A 911 30.66 -6.99 13.13
N SER A 912 30.45 -6.11 14.10
CA SER A 912 31.50 -5.23 14.65
C SER A 912 32.61 -5.98 15.38
N ASP A 913 32.43 -7.28 15.66
CA ASP A 913 33.45 -8.16 16.24
C ASP A 913 34.31 -8.88 15.19
N GLY A 914 34.18 -8.52 13.91
CA GLY A 914 35.00 -9.06 12.83
C GLY A 914 34.53 -10.42 12.31
N ARG A 915 33.38 -10.92 12.74
CA ARG A 915 32.72 -12.11 12.17
C ARG A 915 31.72 -11.69 11.11
N PHE A 916 31.46 -12.58 10.16
CA PHE A 916 30.45 -12.35 9.12
C PHE A 916 29.54 -13.55 8.99
N ALA A 917 28.38 -13.35 8.38
CA ALA A 917 27.41 -14.40 8.19
C ALA A 917 27.03 -14.59 6.72
N ILE A 918 26.99 -15.85 6.30
CA ILE A 918 26.69 -16.27 4.93
C ILE A 918 25.40 -17.08 4.93
N SER A 919 24.53 -16.90 3.93
CA SER A 919 23.36 -17.76 3.74
C SER A 919 23.54 -18.60 2.50
N HIS A 920 23.20 -19.88 2.56
CA HIS A 920 23.14 -20.71 1.37
C HIS A 920 22.11 -20.13 0.38
N HIS A 921 22.29 -20.32 -0.92
CA HIS A 921 21.40 -19.71 -1.92
C HIS A 921 19.95 -20.23 -1.83
N LEU A 922 19.76 -21.47 -1.36
CA LEU A 922 18.44 -22.07 -1.19
C LEU A 922 17.70 -21.60 0.07
N ASP A 923 18.40 -21.09 1.07
CA ASP A 923 17.83 -20.79 2.39
C ASP A 923 16.75 -19.71 2.30
N SER A 924 15.49 -20.08 2.61
CA SER A 924 14.40 -19.09 2.72
C SER A 924 14.40 -18.34 4.07
N LYS A 925 15.00 -18.95 5.10
CA LYS A 925 15.09 -18.42 6.46
C LYS A 925 16.55 -18.36 6.89
N PHE A 926 17.00 -17.18 7.27
CA PHE A 926 18.36 -16.97 7.75
C PHE A 926 18.47 -17.27 9.25
N ASN A 927 19.35 -18.19 9.64
CA ASN A 927 19.69 -18.47 11.03
C ASN A 927 21.06 -17.86 11.39
N ALA A 928 21.05 -16.72 12.08
CA ALA A 928 22.26 -15.97 12.40
C ALA A 928 23.27 -16.74 13.29
N THR A 929 22.76 -17.63 14.15
CA THR A 929 23.58 -18.42 15.09
C THR A 929 24.32 -19.57 14.41
N LYS A 930 23.71 -20.25 13.43
CA LYS A 930 24.35 -21.38 12.72
C LYS A 930 25.31 -20.92 11.60
N ASN A 931 25.10 -19.72 11.07
CA ASN A 931 25.73 -19.27 9.82
C ASN A 931 26.85 -18.23 10.02
N ARG A 932 27.52 -18.21 11.19
CA ARG A 932 28.49 -17.20 11.57
C ARG A 932 29.93 -17.72 11.44
N PHE A 933 30.78 -16.99 10.72
CA PHE A 933 32.15 -17.38 10.40
C PHE A 933 33.18 -16.41 10.96
N SER A 934 34.31 -16.96 11.40
CA SER A 934 35.49 -16.22 11.86
C SER A 934 36.41 -15.87 10.68
N THR A 935 37.04 -14.70 10.77
CA THR A 935 37.99 -14.18 9.77
C THR A 935 39.42 -14.69 9.95
N GLY A 936 39.75 -15.33 11.08
CA GLY A 936 41.15 -15.65 11.44
C GLY A 936 41.71 -16.98 10.90
N SER A 937 40.86 -17.91 10.44
CA SER A 937 41.26 -19.28 10.03
C SER A 937 40.98 -19.59 8.57
N LEU A 938 40.85 -18.55 7.73
CA LEU A 938 40.56 -18.70 6.31
C LEU A 938 41.78 -19.21 5.55
N GLU A 939 41.60 -20.30 4.80
CA GLU A 939 42.54 -20.81 3.80
C GLU A 939 42.39 -20.00 2.50
N TYR A 940 41.15 -19.80 2.05
CA TYR A 940 40.86 -18.85 0.98
C TYR A 940 39.49 -18.16 1.13
N LEU A 941 39.36 -17.03 0.44
CA LEU A 941 38.12 -16.27 0.28
C LEU A 941 38.00 -15.82 -1.18
N LYS A 942 36.93 -16.25 -1.86
CA LYS A 942 36.61 -15.85 -3.24
C LYS A 942 35.32 -15.04 -3.28
N LYS A 943 35.25 -14.12 -4.25
CA LYS A 943 34.05 -13.33 -4.54
C LYS A 943 33.50 -13.71 -5.90
N TYR A 944 32.18 -13.73 -6.02
CA TYR A 944 31.49 -14.00 -7.27
C TYR A 944 30.47 -12.91 -7.59
N GLN A 945 30.27 -12.70 -8.88
CA GLN A 945 29.13 -11.96 -9.42
C GLN A 945 28.06 -12.95 -9.88
N VAL A 946 26.81 -12.68 -9.49
CA VAL A 946 25.64 -13.46 -9.92
C VAL A 946 24.72 -12.55 -10.71
N ASP A 947 24.37 -12.96 -11.93
CA ASP A 947 23.45 -12.22 -12.77
C ASP A 947 21.98 -12.39 -12.33
N ALA A 948 21.00 -11.90 -13.11
CA ALA A 948 19.59 -12.00 -12.75
C ALA A 948 19.00 -13.43 -12.87
N LEU A 949 19.67 -14.32 -13.60
CA LEU A 949 19.23 -15.68 -13.90
C LEU A 949 19.85 -16.71 -12.95
N GLY A 950 20.96 -16.35 -12.31
CA GLY A 950 21.69 -17.25 -11.39
C GLY A 950 23.06 -17.66 -11.92
N ASN A 951 23.47 -17.16 -13.09
CA ASN A 951 24.78 -17.46 -13.65
C ASN A 951 25.88 -16.82 -12.80
N ILE A 952 26.91 -17.60 -12.46
CA ILE A 952 27.98 -17.23 -11.54
C ILE A 952 29.28 -16.97 -12.30
N GLN A 953 29.95 -15.88 -11.98
CA GLN A 953 31.30 -15.56 -12.48
C GLN A 953 32.22 -15.14 -11.35
N GLU A 954 33.42 -15.72 -11.26
CA GLU A 954 34.42 -15.35 -10.24
C GLU A 954 34.98 -13.95 -10.50
N VAL A 955 35.09 -13.16 -9.44
CA VAL A 955 35.71 -11.83 -9.44
C VAL A 955 37.12 -11.96 -8.86
N LYS A 956 38.13 -12.03 -9.74
CA LYS A 956 39.53 -12.21 -9.33
C LYS A 956 40.14 -10.99 -8.65
N LYS A 957 39.90 -9.79 -9.19
CA LYS A 957 40.44 -8.53 -8.67
C LYS A 957 39.53 -7.35 -9.01
N GLU A 958 39.42 -6.39 -8.09
CA GLU A 958 38.74 -5.11 -8.30
C GLU A 958 39.67 -3.94 -7.98
N SER A 959 39.35 -2.75 -8.49
CA SER A 959 39.97 -1.52 -8.00
C SER A 959 39.25 -1.03 -6.75
N ARG A 960 39.99 -0.65 -5.70
CA ARG A 960 39.40 -0.12 -4.47
C ARG A 960 38.72 1.22 -4.74
N VAL A 961 37.40 1.27 -4.59
CA VAL A 961 36.62 2.49 -4.83
C VAL A 961 36.71 3.43 -3.63
N SER A 962 37.17 4.66 -3.85
CA SER A 962 37.33 5.70 -2.82
C SER A 962 36.01 6.40 -2.44
N THR A 963 36.08 7.42 -1.57
CA THR A 963 34.93 8.26 -1.20
C THR A 963 34.42 9.05 -2.41
N LYS A 964 33.13 9.44 -2.38
CA LYS A 964 32.56 10.29 -3.44
C LYS A 964 33.26 11.65 -3.57
N LYS A 965 33.81 12.17 -2.48
CA LYS A 965 34.53 13.44 -2.45
C LYS A 965 35.82 13.35 -3.25
N ILE A 966 36.61 12.29 -3.06
CA ILE A 966 37.83 12.04 -3.83
C ILE A 966 37.50 11.82 -5.30
N LEU A 967 36.52 10.96 -5.62
CA LEU A 967 36.10 10.72 -7.00
C LEU A 967 35.67 12.01 -7.72
N LYS A 968 35.02 12.94 -7.00
CA LYS A 968 34.65 14.25 -7.53
C LYS A 968 35.88 15.14 -7.77
N LYS A 969 36.81 15.22 -6.81
CA LYS A 969 38.08 15.96 -6.94
C LYS A 969 38.93 15.42 -8.10
N GLU A 970 39.01 14.10 -8.26
CA GLU A 970 39.70 13.43 -9.36
C GLU A 970 39.04 13.76 -10.69
N LYS A 971 37.71 13.65 -10.79
CA LYS A 971 36.96 14.02 -12.00
C LYS A 971 37.18 15.49 -12.37
N GLU A 972 37.15 16.40 -11.39
CA GLU A 972 37.45 17.82 -11.59
C GLU A 972 38.91 18.05 -12.04
N LYS A 973 39.88 17.31 -11.49
CA LYS A 973 41.28 17.34 -11.94
C LYS A 973 41.44 16.82 -13.37
N THR A 974 40.77 15.74 -13.75
CA THR A 974 40.79 15.19 -15.12
C THR A 974 40.14 16.16 -16.10
N LEU A 975 39.03 16.80 -15.74
CA LEU A 975 38.40 17.85 -16.54
C LEU A 975 39.30 19.07 -16.70
N LYS A 976 40.05 19.47 -15.66
CA LYS A 976 41.05 20.55 -15.75
C LYS A 976 42.26 20.16 -16.62
N LYS A 977 42.72 18.91 -16.57
CA LYS A 977 43.80 18.38 -17.43
C LYS A 977 43.39 18.17 -18.88
N LYS A 978 42.09 18.03 -19.18
CA LYS A 978 41.57 17.99 -20.56
C LYS A 978 41.27 19.37 -21.14
N LYS A 979 41.23 20.40 -20.29
CA LYS A 979 41.04 21.82 -20.67
C LYS A 979 42.35 22.60 -20.79
N LYS A 980 43.43 22.06 -20.22
CA LYS A 980 44.82 22.42 -20.54
C LYS A 980 45.30 21.45 -21.60
#